data_AF-A0A812XWS2-F1
#
_entry.id   AF-A0A812XWS2-F1
#
_cell.length_a   1.000
_cell.length_b   1.000
_cell.length_c   1.000
_cell.angle_alpha   90.00
_cell.angle_beta   90.00
_cell.angle_gamma   90.00
#
_symmetry.space_group_name_H-M   'P 1'
#
loop_
_entity.id
_entity.type
_entity.pdbx_description
1 polymer ?
#
loop_
_entity_poly.entity_id
_entity_poly.type
_entity_poly.pdbx_seq_one_letter_code
_entity_poly.pdbx_strand_id
1 'polypeptide(L)'
;MLVLWIFLAWLRANGQDSGCTEPEPAPSSLQLLQQNLRLGRGSVNSILADSQSPTSLANLKKLLDGCSGWDCLKQYVDRPDAAYSWRDSHMRLQGSVGGVEWTAALLQMTSQTWLPDLVSPSSWNHSLVVISPKNVSQTGWCFLYVAMGFYGSSGVDKAVEASNPDVQAAAKIAVSVGIPAAVLFNVPAELLTFKTSASQGPLVEDGTLSHSWALFGRQPFGLGAWRPDPRLLLELPMTKAVVRAMDAIGDFADSGAVAGISGKLKFVVMGTSKRGHLCWHAASVDARVEAIVPIAKALNMQGFLNLSQRELGGLPQAATDYAQAGVLEHLEDTPQGRWFINITDAFAYRERFAGLPKLVINAANDEFFVPDHTRVWWPALPDPKWPLGMNLETLALALCCDILVSRHLMIPNSGHIGGGQQVRSLAEPISAFLSGLVHTEDAGSQAKIRSDVSSSLGTSSVVMLQAQDAAELPRLSWSIQKTGAITAKLDKASPSPSEVVFWQATTCDSQRRDFRLHNADRGETCRKCGYQGLYGCVNEAVTWNSSTMQETEHRSFVWEASVSAPADGRWTAFFLTFHWPTGLRLSTEVSVGRELNLTGLSALMGFRQSLTSTMLQIDLLLISSVPVTKGGSDLAAADRRRVLAAATVVGLVDEIDIGLLAASFMQLEKEFGFAPDVLGKLLMARGLANSLSGIVWGSLADRLDRKRIMVASMMLAGIFTMLTPELTTLQGFFATQMSIAFFAAAAVPVTQSLVSEKVEATDRGVAFASLAMCSGFSCSAAALLAGVLSWREAYRIMGGATISLALCLLVAFPAECRPASERTLEGALATEMEQLWAIFRIPTFRALLLGGVVGCIPWNALSFMMMFVEDLGFDSSRAAVLLAVMSVGRILGCLVGGILGDYMARVSPLHGRAFVAQLSIILGMAPLYWVLRCYSHSSRSPSSLASALFTFSLLATWCNPGVDRPLWSELVTPNCRGKIIAWWTAIAQSFGSVFAGPVVGYICVGVLGYQPGAEGSRRANAESLGTAMAICTMLPWIVCFGCYSAIHATYPSDRHHADRISMGLGAKAAPLES
;
A
#
# COMPACT_ATOMS: atom_id res chain seq x y z
N MET A 1 22.40 -25.76 27.97
CA MET A 1 21.30 -26.75 28.10
C MET A 1 20.37 -26.47 29.26
N LEU A 2 20.82 -26.39 30.53
CA LEU A 2 19.94 -26.08 31.66
C LEU A 2 19.24 -24.71 31.54
N VAL A 3 19.97 -23.65 31.18
CA VAL A 3 19.39 -22.31 30.92
C VAL A 3 18.36 -22.35 29.79
N LEU A 4 18.64 -23.11 28.72
CA LEU A 4 17.70 -23.31 27.61
C LEU A 4 16.45 -24.07 28.06
N TRP A 5 16.61 -25.08 28.92
CA TRP A 5 15.49 -25.86 29.45
C TRP A 5 14.64 -25.03 30.41
N ILE A 6 15.26 -24.25 31.31
CA ILE A 6 14.58 -23.29 32.19
C ILE A 6 13.87 -22.22 31.37
N PHE A 7 14.51 -21.72 30.30
CA PHE A 7 13.92 -20.76 29.38
C PHE A 7 12.71 -21.32 28.62
N LEU A 8 12.83 -22.53 28.06
CA LEU A 8 11.73 -23.21 27.38
C LEU A 8 10.61 -23.59 28.36
N ALA A 9 10.96 -23.96 29.59
CA ALA A 9 10.00 -24.22 30.67
C ALA A 9 9.30 -22.92 31.12
N TRP A 10 10.02 -21.80 31.20
CA TRP A 10 9.47 -20.47 31.54
C TRP A 10 8.56 -19.95 30.43
N LEU A 11 8.92 -20.13 29.16
CA LEU A 11 8.06 -19.81 28.01
C LEU A 11 6.80 -20.67 27.99
N ARG A 12 6.89 -21.95 28.37
CA ARG A 12 5.73 -22.86 28.49
C ARG A 12 4.86 -22.53 29.70
N ALA A 13 5.45 -22.28 30.86
CA ALA A 13 4.74 -21.97 32.11
C ALA A 13 3.99 -20.64 32.01
N ASN A 14 4.62 -19.60 31.48
CA ASN A 14 3.96 -18.30 31.25
C ASN A 14 3.19 -18.23 29.92
N GLY A 15 3.22 -19.30 29.12
CA GLY A 15 2.39 -19.46 27.93
C GLY A 15 0.94 -19.79 28.26
N GLN A 16 0.65 -20.26 29.48
CA GLN A 16 -0.70 -20.60 29.93
C GLN A 16 -1.44 -19.44 30.63
N ASP A 17 -0.73 -18.41 31.10
CA ASP A 17 -1.28 -17.30 31.92
C ASP A 17 -1.33 -15.93 31.22
N SER A 18 -1.16 -15.86 29.89
CA SER A 18 -1.68 -14.68 29.20
C SER A 18 -3.19 -14.71 29.37
N GLY A 19 -3.74 -13.73 30.07
CA GLY A 19 -5.17 -13.41 30.15
C GLY A 19 -5.80 -13.07 28.79
N CYS A 20 -5.56 -13.92 27.80
CA CYS A 20 -6.56 -14.35 26.86
C CYS A 20 -7.55 -15.18 27.69
N THR A 21 -8.47 -14.52 28.40
CA THR A 21 -9.79 -15.13 28.53
C THR A 21 -10.17 -15.54 27.12
N GLU A 22 -10.32 -16.84 26.87
CA GLU A 22 -10.84 -17.32 25.61
C GLU A 22 -12.05 -16.42 25.26
N PRO A 23 -12.04 -15.65 24.16
CA PRO A 23 -13.26 -15.68 23.39
C PRO A 23 -13.43 -17.16 23.08
N GLU A 24 -14.52 -17.77 23.58
CA GLU A 24 -14.82 -19.20 23.41
C GLU A 24 -14.19 -19.71 22.13
N PRO A 25 -13.40 -20.81 22.18
CA PRO A 25 -12.56 -21.23 21.07
C PRO A 25 -13.37 -21.19 19.79
N ALA A 26 -13.00 -20.28 18.88
CA ALA A 26 -13.58 -20.22 17.55
C ALA A 26 -13.38 -21.63 16.97
N PRO A 27 -14.46 -22.39 16.76
CA PRO A 27 -14.31 -23.84 16.63
C PRO A 27 -13.52 -24.18 15.35
N SER A 28 -12.67 -25.21 15.33
CA SER A 28 -11.87 -25.59 14.14
C SER A 28 -12.72 -25.58 12.86
N SER A 29 -12.27 -25.25 11.65
CA SER A 29 -13.17 -25.15 10.46
C SER A 29 -14.13 -26.36 10.23
N LEU A 30 -13.81 -27.54 10.76
CA LEU A 30 -14.72 -28.69 10.89
C LEU A 30 -15.67 -28.62 12.11
N GLN A 31 -15.22 -28.14 13.27
CA GLN A 31 -16.07 -27.80 14.42
C GLN A 31 -16.83 -26.47 14.27
N LEU A 32 -16.39 -25.44 13.53
CA LEU A 32 -17.11 -24.22 13.15
C LEU A 32 -18.19 -24.61 12.15
N LEU A 33 -17.92 -25.57 11.27
CA LEU A 33 -19.00 -26.26 10.56
C LEU A 33 -19.93 -26.95 11.57
N GLN A 34 -19.46 -27.77 12.51
CA GLN A 34 -20.34 -28.52 13.43
C GLN A 34 -21.04 -27.70 14.54
N GLN A 35 -20.50 -26.54 14.92
CA GLN A 35 -20.94 -25.65 16.00
C GLN A 35 -21.73 -24.47 15.44
N ASN A 36 -21.47 -23.98 14.21
CA ASN A 36 -22.46 -23.19 13.46
C ASN A 36 -23.62 -24.07 12.98
N LEU A 37 -23.39 -25.38 12.76
CA LEU A 37 -24.44 -26.39 12.64
C LEU A 37 -25.06 -26.79 13.99
N ARG A 38 -24.72 -26.19 15.15
CA ARG A 38 -25.40 -26.47 16.44
C ARG A 38 -25.97 -25.21 17.13
N LEU A 39 -25.28 -24.06 17.08
CA LEU A 39 -25.77 -22.76 17.56
C LEU A 39 -26.66 -22.04 16.53
N GLY A 40 -26.48 -22.32 15.23
CA GLY A 40 -27.47 -21.97 14.19
C GLY A 40 -28.70 -22.90 14.16
N ARG A 41 -28.66 -24.05 14.86
CA ARG A 41 -29.81 -24.98 14.93
C ARG A 41 -30.90 -24.54 15.90
N GLY A 42 -30.66 -23.57 16.78
CA GLY A 42 -31.66 -23.10 17.75
C GLY A 42 -32.48 -21.88 17.30
N SER A 43 -31.91 -21.00 16.47
CA SER A 43 -32.53 -19.70 16.11
C SER A 43 -32.63 -19.46 14.59
N VAL A 44 -31.85 -20.17 13.78
CA VAL A 44 -31.92 -20.07 12.30
C VAL A 44 -32.72 -21.23 11.70
N ASN A 45 -32.70 -22.41 12.32
CA ASN A 45 -33.60 -23.50 11.94
C ASN A 45 -35.07 -23.22 12.27
N SER A 46 -35.40 -22.38 13.26
CA SER A 46 -36.79 -21.98 13.53
C SER A 46 -37.32 -21.00 12.49
N ILE A 47 -36.45 -20.26 11.79
CA ILE A 47 -36.84 -19.30 10.75
C ILE A 47 -36.86 -19.95 9.35
N LEU A 48 -36.14 -21.06 9.16
CA LEU A 48 -36.17 -21.84 7.91
C LEU A 48 -37.11 -23.06 7.94
N ALA A 49 -37.66 -23.44 9.09
CA ALA A 49 -38.58 -24.58 9.20
C ALA A 49 -40.07 -24.20 9.09
N ASP A 50 -40.43 -22.91 9.16
CA ASP A 50 -41.83 -22.47 9.27
C ASP A 50 -42.43 -21.80 8.02
N SER A 51 -41.78 -21.94 6.85
CA SER A 51 -42.34 -21.47 5.57
C SER A 51 -42.74 -22.62 4.65
N GLN A 52 -43.56 -23.55 5.17
CA GLN A 52 -44.36 -24.40 4.29
C GLN A 52 -45.66 -23.68 3.91
N SER A 53 -45.56 -22.77 2.93
CA SER A 53 -46.67 -22.49 2.02
C SER A 53 -46.24 -22.87 0.60
N PRO A 54 -46.82 -23.91 0.00
CA PRO A 54 -46.36 -24.44 -1.26
C PRO A 54 -47.02 -23.67 -2.40
N THR A 55 -46.34 -22.73 -3.05
CA THR A 55 -46.54 -22.46 -4.50
C THR A 55 -45.62 -21.43 -5.19
N SER A 56 -44.75 -20.65 -4.52
CA SER A 56 -43.94 -19.65 -5.27
C SER A 56 -42.41 -19.69 -5.09
N LEU A 57 -41.87 -20.15 -3.96
CA LEU A 57 -40.44 -19.98 -3.62
C LEU A 57 -39.52 -21.17 -3.97
N ALA A 58 -40.04 -22.40 -3.98
CA ALA A 58 -39.26 -23.59 -4.34
C ALA A 58 -38.76 -23.55 -5.80
N ASN A 59 -39.38 -22.72 -6.65
CA ASN A 59 -39.01 -22.52 -8.04
C ASN A 59 -37.98 -21.39 -8.27
N LEU A 60 -37.79 -20.45 -7.33
CA LEU A 60 -36.77 -19.37 -7.47
C LEU A 60 -35.37 -19.84 -7.14
N LYS A 61 -35.21 -20.52 -6.00
CA LYS A 61 -33.90 -20.95 -5.51
C LYS A 61 -33.26 -21.92 -6.50
N LYS A 62 -34.07 -22.88 -6.98
CA LYS A 62 -33.72 -23.85 -8.03
C LYS A 62 -33.23 -23.24 -9.35
N LEU A 63 -33.58 -21.99 -9.68
CA LEU A 63 -33.28 -21.38 -10.98
C LEU A 63 -31.98 -20.57 -10.96
N LEU A 64 -31.70 -19.88 -9.84
CA LEU A 64 -30.45 -19.13 -9.65
C LEU A 64 -29.29 -20.01 -9.13
N ASP A 65 -29.57 -21.27 -8.78
CA ASP A 65 -28.60 -22.28 -8.32
C ASP A 65 -27.49 -22.62 -9.36
N GLY A 66 -27.49 -21.99 -10.54
CA GLY A 66 -26.45 -22.16 -11.57
C GLY A 66 -25.98 -20.88 -12.29
N CYS A 67 -26.52 -19.70 -11.99
CA CYS A 67 -26.08 -18.45 -12.63
C CYS A 67 -24.66 -18.08 -12.17
N SER A 68 -23.89 -17.32 -12.95
CA SER A 68 -22.58 -16.78 -12.54
C SER A 68 -22.35 -15.36 -13.05
N GLY A 69 -21.93 -14.45 -12.16
CA GLY A 69 -21.64 -13.07 -12.51
C GLY A 69 -22.83 -12.34 -13.15
N TRP A 70 -22.60 -11.71 -14.30
CA TRP A 70 -23.62 -10.99 -15.09
C TRP A 70 -24.88 -11.83 -15.39
N ASP A 71 -24.76 -13.15 -15.57
CA ASP A 71 -25.93 -14.00 -15.85
C ASP A 71 -26.96 -13.95 -14.71
N CYS A 72 -26.51 -13.79 -13.47
CA CYS A 72 -27.41 -13.64 -12.32
C CYS A 72 -28.25 -12.35 -12.42
N LEU A 73 -27.63 -11.24 -12.86
CA LEU A 73 -28.32 -9.98 -13.09
C LEU A 73 -29.34 -10.13 -14.23
N LYS A 74 -28.91 -10.67 -15.39
CA LYS A 74 -29.77 -10.83 -16.58
C LYS A 74 -30.99 -11.71 -16.29
N GLN A 75 -30.76 -12.89 -15.68
CA GLN A 75 -31.84 -13.83 -15.36
C GLN A 75 -32.82 -13.25 -14.34
N TYR A 76 -32.34 -12.47 -13.36
CA TYR A 76 -33.21 -11.83 -12.38
C TYR A 76 -34.12 -10.77 -13.05
N VAL A 77 -33.56 -9.94 -13.93
CA VAL A 77 -34.27 -8.86 -14.63
C VAL A 77 -35.30 -9.40 -15.61
N ASP A 78 -34.91 -10.39 -16.42
CA ASP A 78 -35.78 -11.02 -17.44
C ASP A 78 -36.97 -11.74 -16.85
N ARG A 79 -36.85 -12.20 -15.59
CA ARG A 79 -37.88 -12.98 -14.95
C ARG A 79 -39.19 -12.17 -14.83
N PRO A 80 -40.32 -12.68 -15.35
CA PRO A 80 -41.62 -12.08 -15.14
C PRO A 80 -41.96 -12.02 -13.65
N ASP A 81 -42.61 -10.93 -13.23
CA ASP A 81 -43.14 -10.79 -11.87
C ASP A 81 -44.63 -10.53 -11.96
N ALA A 82 -45.44 -11.32 -11.24
CA ALA A 82 -46.89 -11.19 -11.26
C ALA A 82 -47.38 -9.88 -10.62
N ALA A 83 -46.55 -9.24 -9.78
CA ALA A 83 -46.86 -7.94 -9.20
C ALA A 83 -46.57 -6.76 -10.16
N TYR A 84 -45.87 -6.99 -11.28
CA TYR A 84 -45.63 -5.93 -12.24
C TYR A 84 -46.95 -5.41 -12.81
N SER A 85 -47.20 -4.12 -12.61
CA SER A 85 -48.38 -3.43 -13.11
C SER A 85 -48.13 -1.94 -13.16
N TRP A 86 -48.80 -1.24 -14.07
CA TRP A 86 -48.79 0.21 -14.08
C TRP A 86 -50.20 0.73 -14.36
N ARG A 87 -50.49 1.94 -13.89
CA ARG A 87 -51.74 2.66 -14.17
C ARG A 87 -51.47 4.15 -14.37
N ASP A 88 -52.21 4.77 -15.29
CA ASP A 88 -52.26 6.22 -15.40
C ASP A 88 -53.00 6.79 -14.18
N SER A 89 -52.36 7.71 -13.46
CA SER A 89 -52.98 8.39 -12.32
C SER A 89 -53.99 9.47 -12.75
N HIS A 90 -54.06 9.77 -14.05
CA HIS A 90 -54.77 10.89 -14.65
C HIS A 90 -54.29 12.27 -14.18
N MET A 91 -53.24 12.33 -13.35
CA MET A 91 -52.58 13.58 -13.03
C MET A 91 -51.71 14.00 -14.21
N ARG A 92 -51.79 15.29 -14.54
CA ARG A 92 -51.01 15.94 -15.58
C ARG A 92 -50.24 17.11 -14.98
N LEU A 93 -48.95 17.18 -15.31
CA LEU A 93 -48.07 18.28 -14.97
C LEU A 93 -47.81 19.10 -16.22
N GLN A 94 -47.54 20.39 -16.06
CA GLN A 94 -47.21 21.27 -17.19
C GLN A 94 -46.22 22.35 -16.75
N GLY A 95 -45.47 22.85 -17.72
CA GLY A 95 -44.55 23.96 -17.51
C GLY A 95 -44.01 24.47 -18.84
N SER A 96 -43.08 25.41 -18.78
CA SER A 96 -42.39 25.92 -19.97
C SER A 96 -40.90 26.09 -19.71
N VAL A 97 -40.10 25.87 -20.74
CA VAL A 97 -38.65 26.10 -20.74
C VAL A 97 -38.32 26.87 -22.02
N GLY A 98 -37.71 28.05 -21.89
CA GLY A 98 -37.31 28.86 -23.05
C GLY A 98 -38.47 29.24 -23.99
N GLY A 99 -39.70 29.38 -23.48
CA GLY A 99 -40.89 29.68 -24.28
C GLY A 99 -41.58 28.47 -24.94
N VAL A 100 -41.00 27.28 -24.83
CA VAL A 100 -41.63 26.02 -25.29
C VAL A 100 -42.36 25.37 -24.13
N GLU A 101 -43.64 25.08 -24.31
CA GLU A 101 -44.45 24.38 -23.32
C GLU A 101 -44.19 22.87 -23.35
N TRP A 102 -44.28 22.23 -22.18
CA TRP A 102 -44.24 20.79 -22.04
C TRP A 102 -45.37 20.33 -21.12
N THR A 103 -45.83 19.10 -21.35
CA THR A 103 -46.82 18.41 -20.53
C THR A 103 -46.23 17.11 -20.02
N ALA A 104 -46.67 16.61 -18.87
CA ALA A 104 -46.25 15.32 -18.38
C ALA A 104 -47.40 14.52 -17.76
N ALA A 105 -47.42 13.22 -17.98
CA ALA A 105 -48.34 12.29 -17.34
C ALA A 105 -47.66 11.54 -16.20
N LEU A 106 -48.35 11.41 -15.07
CA LEU A 106 -47.86 10.64 -13.93
C LEU A 106 -48.46 9.23 -13.96
N LEU A 107 -47.61 8.23 -14.06
CA LEU A 107 -47.94 6.82 -13.98
C LEU A 107 -47.54 6.28 -12.60
N GLN A 108 -48.40 5.47 -12.00
CA GLN A 108 -48.07 4.69 -10.82
C GLN A 108 -47.70 3.29 -11.27
N MET A 109 -46.47 2.87 -10.97
CA MET A 109 -45.93 1.59 -11.43
C MET A 109 -45.48 0.75 -10.24
N THR A 110 -45.94 -0.48 -10.15
CA THR A 110 -45.35 -1.52 -9.30
C THR A 110 -44.40 -2.33 -10.17
N SER A 111 -43.10 -2.37 -9.83
CA SER A 111 -42.11 -3.07 -10.65
C SER A 111 -42.05 -4.57 -10.37
N GLN A 112 -42.15 -4.95 -9.10
CA GLN A 112 -41.98 -6.33 -8.62
C GLN A 112 -42.33 -6.46 -7.14
N THR A 113 -42.23 -7.70 -6.64
CA THR A 113 -42.06 -7.98 -5.20
C THR A 113 -40.63 -8.41 -4.89
N TRP A 114 -40.02 -7.83 -3.86
CA TRP A 114 -38.66 -8.16 -3.44
C TRP A 114 -38.62 -8.67 -2.01
N LEU A 115 -38.08 -9.88 -1.84
CA LEU A 115 -37.85 -10.55 -0.55
C LEU A 115 -39.02 -10.40 0.45
N PRO A 116 -40.26 -10.82 0.12
CA PRO A 116 -41.42 -10.65 0.99
C PRO A 116 -41.28 -11.31 2.36
N ASP A 117 -40.41 -12.30 2.48
CA ASP A 117 -40.13 -12.97 3.75
C ASP A 117 -39.16 -12.20 4.64
N LEU A 118 -38.41 -11.23 4.11
CA LEU A 118 -37.32 -10.54 4.81
C LEU A 118 -37.51 -9.03 4.90
N VAL A 119 -38.20 -8.43 3.93
CA VAL A 119 -38.31 -6.97 3.76
C VAL A 119 -39.77 -6.55 3.82
N SER A 120 -40.03 -5.43 4.49
CA SER A 120 -41.34 -4.78 4.53
C SER A 120 -41.21 -3.27 4.30
N PRO A 121 -42.02 -2.66 3.41
CA PRO A 121 -42.90 -3.32 2.44
C PRO A 121 -42.09 -4.07 1.38
N SER A 122 -42.63 -5.17 0.87
CA SER A 122 -41.98 -5.99 -0.16
C SER A 122 -42.42 -5.62 -1.58
N SER A 123 -43.52 -4.88 -1.73
CA SER A 123 -43.98 -4.35 -3.02
C SER A 123 -43.17 -3.11 -3.40
N TRP A 124 -42.57 -3.13 -4.59
CA TRP A 124 -41.77 -2.01 -5.10
C TRP A 124 -42.62 -1.10 -5.97
N ASN A 125 -43.09 -0.01 -5.36
CA ASN A 125 -43.97 0.97 -6.00
C ASN A 125 -43.18 2.23 -6.40
N HIS A 126 -43.45 2.77 -7.58
CA HIS A 126 -42.71 3.86 -8.19
C HIS A 126 -43.66 4.90 -8.79
N SER A 127 -43.20 6.15 -8.81
CA SER A 127 -43.83 7.25 -9.54
C SER A 127 -43.04 7.50 -10.82
N LEU A 128 -43.69 7.35 -11.97
CA LEU A 128 -43.07 7.50 -13.29
C LEU A 128 -43.71 8.68 -14.02
N VAL A 129 -42.95 9.75 -14.22
CA VAL A 129 -43.41 10.96 -14.92
C VAL A 129 -42.96 10.92 -16.36
N VAL A 130 -43.88 10.82 -17.31
CA VAL A 130 -43.60 10.82 -18.76
C VAL A 130 -43.85 12.22 -19.31
N ILE A 131 -42.79 12.91 -19.72
CA ILE A 131 -42.75 14.29 -20.19
C ILE A 131 -42.72 14.33 -21.72
N SER A 132 -43.62 15.11 -22.31
CA SER A 132 -43.66 15.41 -23.74
C SER A 132 -43.64 16.93 -24.00
N PRO A 133 -42.59 17.45 -24.65
CA PRO A 133 -42.52 18.85 -25.03
C PRO A 133 -43.33 19.14 -26.32
N LYS A 134 -43.77 20.38 -26.53
CA LYS A 134 -44.52 20.72 -27.76
C LYS A 134 -43.69 20.67 -29.05
N ASN A 135 -42.36 20.74 -28.94
CA ASN A 135 -41.43 20.76 -30.07
C ASN A 135 -40.77 19.39 -30.34
N VAL A 136 -41.43 18.27 -30.02
CA VAL A 136 -40.89 16.94 -30.34
C VAL A 136 -40.60 16.84 -31.84
N SER A 137 -39.35 16.54 -32.16
CA SER A 137 -38.86 16.30 -33.51
C SER A 137 -38.54 14.83 -33.79
N GLN A 138 -38.28 14.04 -32.73
CA GLN A 138 -37.91 12.62 -32.83
C GLN A 138 -38.76 11.78 -31.87
N THR A 139 -39.74 11.06 -32.40
CA THR A 139 -40.74 10.33 -31.59
C THR A 139 -40.31 8.93 -31.15
N GLY A 140 -39.26 8.38 -31.79
CA GLY A 140 -38.70 7.05 -31.51
C GLY A 140 -37.61 7.01 -30.43
N TRP A 141 -37.31 8.15 -29.81
CA TRP A 141 -36.32 8.28 -28.74
C TRP A 141 -36.98 8.72 -27.44
N CYS A 142 -36.48 8.24 -26.30
CA CYS A 142 -36.91 8.67 -24.98
C CYS A 142 -35.71 8.81 -24.04
N PHE A 143 -35.62 9.94 -23.34
CA PHE A 143 -34.62 10.16 -22.30
C PHE A 143 -35.18 9.72 -20.93
N LEU A 144 -34.61 8.69 -20.31
CA LEU A 144 -35.04 8.16 -19.01
C LEU A 144 -34.07 8.58 -17.90
N TYR A 145 -34.55 9.40 -16.96
CA TYR A 145 -33.83 9.79 -15.76
C TYR A 145 -34.30 8.99 -14.54
N VAL A 146 -33.40 8.23 -13.93
CA VAL A 146 -33.66 7.44 -12.71
C VAL A 146 -33.29 8.26 -11.47
N ALA A 147 -34.28 8.52 -10.63
CA ALA A 147 -34.21 9.43 -9.48
C ALA A 147 -34.59 8.75 -8.15
N MET A 148 -34.24 9.38 -7.04
CA MET A 148 -34.58 8.94 -5.68
C MET A 148 -36.07 9.20 -5.34
N GLY A 149 -36.58 8.63 -4.25
CA GLY A 149 -37.91 8.96 -3.71
C GLY A 149 -37.90 10.28 -2.92
N PHE A 150 -39.06 10.94 -2.77
CA PHE A 150 -39.18 12.19 -2.01
C PHE A 150 -39.91 11.95 -0.69
N TYR A 151 -39.19 11.68 0.40
CA TYR A 151 -39.83 11.49 1.70
C TYR A 151 -39.99 12.82 2.45
N GLY A 152 -41.21 13.11 2.91
CA GLY A 152 -41.43 14.13 3.93
C GLY A 152 -40.83 13.71 5.28
N SER A 153 -40.78 14.64 6.24
CA SER A 153 -40.37 14.36 7.63
C SER A 153 -41.23 13.30 8.34
N SER A 154 -42.38 12.93 7.76
CA SER A 154 -43.28 11.87 8.20
C SER A 154 -43.00 10.49 7.57
N GLY A 155 -42.01 10.37 6.67
CA GLY A 155 -41.71 9.11 5.97
C GLY A 155 -42.72 8.73 4.87
N VAL A 156 -43.59 9.65 4.48
CA VAL A 156 -44.57 9.49 3.38
C VAL A 156 -44.04 10.18 2.12
N ASP A 157 -44.22 9.53 0.96
CA ASP A 157 -43.84 10.05 -0.37
C ASP A 157 -44.57 11.37 -0.65
N LYS A 158 -43.83 12.42 -0.98
CA LYS A 158 -44.39 13.71 -1.39
C LYS A 158 -44.94 13.58 -2.80
N ALA A 159 -46.04 14.29 -3.07
CA ALA A 159 -46.58 14.37 -4.42
C ALA A 159 -45.52 14.91 -5.40
N VAL A 160 -45.41 14.28 -6.57
CA VAL A 160 -44.51 14.74 -7.62
C VAL A 160 -45.10 15.97 -8.30
N GLU A 161 -44.42 17.11 -8.16
CA GLU A 161 -44.85 18.39 -8.71
C GLU A 161 -44.05 18.79 -9.95
N ALA A 162 -44.63 19.66 -10.78
CA ALA A 162 -43.94 20.24 -11.93
C ALA A 162 -42.69 21.06 -11.53
N SER A 163 -42.69 21.65 -10.32
CA SER A 163 -41.59 22.44 -9.74
C SER A 163 -40.37 21.61 -9.34
N ASN A 164 -40.50 20.28 -9.31
CA ASN A 164 -39.48 19.35 -8.86
C ASN A 164 -38.19 19.51 -9.69
N PRO A 165 -37.00 19.63 -9.06
CA PRO A 165 -35.75 19.85 -9.79
C PRO A 165 -35.42 18.76 -10.83
N ASP A 166 -35.75 17.50 -10.56
CA ASP A 166 -35.49 16.39 -11.47
C ASP A 166 -36.45 16.41 -12.66
N VAL A 167 -37.73 16.73 -12.43
CA VAL A 167 -38.72 16.96 -13.50
C VAL A 167 -38.31 18.16 -14.36
N GLN A 168 -37.87 19.25 -13.75
CA GLN A 168 -37.40 20.45 -14.44
C GLN A 168 -36.14 20.19 -15.26
N ALA A 169 -35.19 19.39 -14.76
CA ALA A 169 -34.00 19.00 -15.49
C ALA A 169 -34.35 18.13 -16.71
N ALA A 170 -35.18 17.10 -16.52
CA ALA A 170 -35.65 16.24 -17.60
C ALA A 170 -36.47 17.02 -18.64
N ALA A 171 -37.35 17.93 -18.22
CA ALA A 171 -38.11 18.79 -19.12
C ALA A 171 -37.21 19.76 -19.90
N LYS A 172 -36.18 20.34 -19.27
CA LYS A 172 -35.20 21.19 -19.97
C LYS A 172 -34.48 20.40 -21.06
N ILE A 173 -34.01 19.18 -20.74
CA ILE A 173 -33.36 18.30 -21.72
C ILE A 173 -34.33 17.92 -22.85
N ALA A 174 -35.56 17.52 -22.52
CA ALA A 174 -36.59 17.16 -23.49
C ALA A 174 -36.86 18.29 -24.50
N VAL A 175 -37.07 19.51 -24.00
CA VAL A 175 -37.31 20.71 -24.83
C VAL A 175 -36.09 21.06 -25.66
N SER A 176 -34.88 21.01 -25.08
CA SER A 176 -33.65 21.40 -25.78
C SER A 176 -33.27 20.42 -26.90
N VAL A 177 -33.52 19.13 -26.71
CA VAL A 177 -33.20 18.10 -27.71
C VAL A 177 -34.37 17.86 -28.68
N GLY A 178 -35.61 18.12 -28.27
CA GLY A 178 -36.81 17.80 -29.04
C GLY A 178 -37.19 16.32 -28.98
N ILE A 179 -36.94 15.66 -27.84
CA ILE A 179 -37.36 14.26 -27.59
C ILE A 179 -38.21 14.17 -26.33
N PRO A 180 -39.11 13.18 -26.24
CA PRO A 180 -39.76 12.79 -24.99
C PRO A 180 -38.75 12.45 -23.89
N ALA A 181 -39.12 12.70 -22.64
CA ALA A 181 -38.34 12.29 -21.47
C ALA A 181 -39.23 11.59 -20.44
N ALA A 182 -38.63 10.84 -19.53
CA ALA A 182 -39.31 10.24 -18.40
C ALA A 182 -38.44 10.34 -17.15
N VAL A 183 -39.07 10.49 -15.98
CA VAL A 183 -38.40 10.46 -14.68
C VAL A 183 -38.99 9.34 -13.84
N LEU A 184 -38.16 8.36 -13.49
CA LEU A 184 -38.52 7.24 -12.62
C LEU A 184 -38.08 7.56 -11.19
N PHE A 185 -39.03 7.87 -10.32
CA PHE A 185 -38.77 8.13 -8.90
C PHE A 185 -38.84 6.85 -8.05
N ASN A 186 -38.36 6.97 -6.82
CA ASN A 186 -38.36 5.92 -5.81
C ASN A 186 -37.52 4.69 -6.21
N VAL A 187 -36.27 4.93 -6.63
CA VAL A 187 -35.29 3.87 -6.90
C VAL A 187 -34.03 4.11 -6.07
N PRO A 188 -33.73 3.27 -5.05
CA PRO A 188 -34.49 2.09 -4.59
C PRO A 188 -35.87 2.46 -4.03
N ALA A 189 -36.77 1.47 -3.97
CA ALA A 189 -38.08 1.65 -3.36
C ALA A 189 -37.93 1.76 -1.83
N GLU A 190 -38.25 2.92 -1.25
CA GLU A 190 -38.04 3.21 0.18
C GLU A 190 -39.34 3.70 0.86
N LEU A 191 -39.46 3.73 2.19
CA LEU A 191 -38.55 3.23 3.23
C LEU A 191 -38.59 1.70 3.36
N LEU A 192 -37.45 1.03 3.59
CA LEU A 192 -37.41 -0.44 3.76
C LEU A 192 -36.99 -0.85 5.18
N THR A 193 -37.75 -1.76 5.77
CA THR A 193 -37.41 -2.40 7.06
C THR A 193 -37.07 -3.86 6.82
N PHE A 194 -35.85 -4.27 7.19
CA PHE A 194 -35.45 -5.68 7.20
C PHE A 194 -35.85 -6.31 8.54
N LYS A 195 -36.38 -7.54 8.52
CA LYS A 195 -36.72 -8.26 9.76
C LYS A 195 -35.51 -8.41 10.71
N THR A 196 -34.30 -8.52 10.16
CA THR A 196 -33.04 -8.62 10.92
C THR A 196 -32.62 -7.33 11.63
N SER A 197 -33.14 -6.17 11.20
CA SER A 197 -32.84 -4.85 11.76
C SER A 197 -34.10 -4.13 12.24
N ALA A 198 -35.18 -4.87 12.52
CA ALA A 198 -36.47 -4.29 12.94
C ALA A 198 -36.36 -3.41 14.20
N SER A 199 -35.36 -3.64 15.05
CA SER A 199 -35.06 -2.82 16.23
C SER A 199 -34.34 -1.50 15.93
N GLN A 200 -33.75 -1.35 14.72
CA GLN A 200 -33.02 -0.14 14.29
C GLN A 200 -33.88 0.81 13.45
N GLY A 201 -35.07 0.39 13.03
CA GLY A 201 -36.00 1.19 12.23
C GLY A 201 -35.80 1.05 10.71
N PRO A 202 -36.58 1.79 9.91
CA PRO A 202 -36.48 1.78 8.45
C PRO A 202 -35.14 2.34 7.96
N LEU A 203 -34.60 1.71 6.92
CA LEU A 203 -33.37 2.13 6.23
C LEU A 203 -33.68 2.93 4.97
N VAL A 204 -32.74 3.80 4.61
CA VAL A 204 -32.74 4.64 3.40
C VAL A 204 -31.36 4.65 2.74
N GLU A 205 -31.36 4.86 1.44
CA GLU A 205 -30.23 5.07 0.55
C GLU A 205 -29.03 4.14 0.82
N ASP A 206 -27.91 4.71 1.27
CA ASP A 206 -26.67 4.00 1.57
C ASP A 206 -26.83 3.00 2.71
N GLY A 207 -27.72 3.27 3.68
CA GLY A 207 -28.07 2.34 4.75
C GLY A 207 -28.76 1.08 4.21
N THR A 208 -29.69 1.22 3.27
CA THR A 208 -30.37 0.07 2.64
C THR A 208 -29.39 -0.77 1.82
N LEU A 209 -28.56 -0.11 1.01
CA LEU A 209 -27.60 -0.79 0.13
C LEU A 209 -26.49 -1.50 0.92
N SER A 210 -25.89 -0.83 1.90
CA SER A 210 -24.84 -1.40 2.75
C SER A 210 -25.35 -2.58 3.58
N HIS A 211 -26.58 -2.51 4.11
CA HIS A 211 -27.19 -3.63 4.84
C HIS A 211 -27.48 -4.83 3.92
N SER A 212 -27.95 -4.58 2.70
CA SER A 212 -28.13 -5.60 1.66
C SER A 212 -26.82 -6.32 1.35
N TRP A 213 -25.72 -5.59 1.17
CA TRP A 213 -24.41 -6.18 0.91
C TRP A 213 -23.88 -6.97 2.13
N ALA A 214 -24.09 -6.48 3.35
CA ALA A 214 -23.70 -7.19 4.57
C ALA A 214 -24.46 -8.52 4.74
N LEU A 215 -25.76 -8.56 4.42
CA LEU A 215 -26.54 -9.80 4.42
C LEU A 215 -26.01 -10.82 3.41
N PHE A 216 -25.59 -10.35 2.23
CA PHE A 216 -24.97 -11.20 1.22
C PHE A 216 -23.61 -11.76 1.68
N GLY A 217 -22.74 -10.90 2.21
CA GLY A 217 -21.40 -11.28 2.68
C GLY A 217 -21.40 -12.27 3.85
N ARG A 218 -22.46 -12.29 4.67
CA ARG A 218 -22.64 -13.24 5.78
C ARG A 218 -23.07 -14.65 5.36
N GLN A 219 -23.43 -14.87 4.09
CA GLN A 219 -23.82 -16.20 3.62
C GLN A 219 -22.61 -17.12 3.40
N PRO A 220 -22.73 -18.43 3.67
CA PRO A 220 -21.64 -19.38 3.46
C PRO A 220 -21.24 -19.50 1.98
N PHE A 221 -19.97 -19.83 1.69
CA PHE A 221 -19.44 -19.98 0.32
C PHE A 221 -18.24 -20.94 0.29
N GLY A 222 -18.18 -21.90 -0.65
CA GLY A 222 -17.06 -22.85 -0.79
C GLY A 222 -17.45 -24.23 -1.36
N LEU A 223 -16.47 -25.12 -1.58
CA LEU A 223 -16.67 -26.49 -2.06
C LEU A 223 -17.55 -27.30 -1.07
N GLY A 224 -18.82 -27.51 -1.44
CA GLY A 224 -19.82 -28.20 -0.62
C GLY A 224 -20.78 -27.29 0.15
N ALA A 225 -20.64 -25.96 0.07
CA ALA A 225 -21.58 -24.99 0.65
C ALA A 225 -22.51 -24.39 -0.43
N TRP A 226 -23.72 -23.99 -0.03
CA TRP A 226 -24.66 -23.24 -0.89
C TRP A 226 -24.02 -21.91 -1.33
N ARG A 227 -24.18 -21.51 -2.61
CA ARG A 227 -23.74 -20.18 -3.06
C ARG A 227 -24.59 -19.08 -2.40
N PRO A 228 -24.02 -17.90 -2.10
CA PRO A 228 -24.76 -16.75 -1.64
C PRO A 228 -25.87 -16.37 -2.62
N ASP A 229 -27.05 -16.13 -2.08
CA ASP A 229 -28.26 -15.81 -2.83
C ASP A 229 -28.15 -14.40 -3.44
N PRO A 230 -28.02 -14.28 -4.77
CA PRO A 230 -27.85 -12.98 -5.42
C PRO A 230 -29.07 -12.08 -5.26
N ARG A 231 -30.25 -12.63 -4.92
CA ARG A 231 -31.47 -11.84 -4.68
C ARG A 231 -31.34 -10.87 -3.52
N LEU A 232 -30.36 -11.07 -2.63
CA LEU A 232 -30.07 -10.16 -1.54
C LEU A 232 -29.46 -8.83 -1.99
N LEU A 233 -28.86 -8.77 -3.18
CA LEU A 233 -28.19 -7.59 -3.72
C LEU A 233 -29.24 -6.59 -4.26
N LEU A 234 -29.30 -5.39 -3.66
CA LEU A 234 -30.32 -4.37 -3.94
C LEU A 234 -30.25 -3.84 -5.39
N GLU A 235 -29.11 -3.94 -6.05
CA GLU A 235 -28.92 -3.49 -7.44
C GLU A 235 -29.78 -4.27 -8.44
N LEU A 236 -30.09 -5.54 -8.14
CA LEU A 236 -30.90 -6.40 -9.01
C LEU A 236 -32.35 -5.90 -9.12
N PRO A 237 -33.12 -5.75 -8.02
CA PRO A 237 -34.46 -5.18 -8.08
C PRO A 237 -34.45 -3.73 -8.59
N MET A 238 -33.43 -2.92 -8.25
CA MET A 238 -33.31 -1.57 -8.81
C MET A 238 -33.17 -1.57 -10.33
N THR A 239 -32.34 -2.45 -10.90
CA THR A 239 -32.16 -2.57 -12.37
C THR A 239 -33.46 -3.02 -13.03
N LYS A 240 -34.16 -3.99 -12.42
CA LYS A 240 -35.44 -4.47 -12.94
C LYS A 240 -36.50 -3.38 -12.93
N ALA A 241 -36.53 -2.50 -11.93
CA ALA A 241 -37.45 -1.34 -11.93
C ALA A 241 -37.22 -0.40 -13.12
N VAL A 242 -35.96 -0.17 -13.53
CA VAL A 242 -35.63 0.65 -14.72
C VAL A 242 -36.15 -0.02 -16.00
N VAL A 243 -35.95 -1.33 -16.15
CA VAL A 243 -36.45 -2.09 -17.31
C VAL A 243 -37.98 -2.09 -17.38
N ARG A 244 -38.65 -2.28 -16.23
CA ARG A 244 -40.10 -2.20 -16.14
C ARG A 244 -40.66 -0.81 -16.40
N ALA A 245 -39.91 0.25 -16.08
CA ALA A 245 -40.29 1.61 -16.48
C ALA A 245 -40.24 1.79 -18.01
N MET A 246 -39.22 1.24 -18.69
CA MET A 246 -39.16 1.26 -20.16
C MET A 246 -40.34 0.49 -20.78
N ASP A 247 -40.79 -0.60 -20.16
CA ASP A 247 -41.99 -1.34 -20.59
C ASP A 247 -43.26 -0.47 -20.42
N ALA A 248 -43.45 0.14 -19.24
CA ALA A 248 -44.60 1.00 -18.97
C ALA A 248 -44.65 2.23 -19.90
N ILE A 249 -43.49 2.82 -20.23
CA ILE A 249 -43.40 3.94 -21.19
C ILE A 249 -43.80 3.47 -22.58
N GLY A 250 -43.34 2.28 -23.01
CA GLY A 250 -43.71 1.69 -24.29
C GLY A 250 -45.21 1.44 -24.39
N ASP A 251 -45.79 0.75 -23.39
CA ASP A 251 -47.23 0.46 -23.35
C ASP A 251 -48.09 1.74 -23.33
N PHE A 252 -47.64 2.76 -22.59
CA PHE A 252 -48.33 4.05 -22.51
C PHE A 252 -48.21 4.89 -23.78
N ALA A 253 -47.10 4.78 -24.51
CA ALA A 253 -46.94 5.39 -25.84
C ALA A 253 -47.89 4.74 -26.85
N ASP A 254 -48.00 3.41 -26.83
CA ASP A 254 -48.88 2.65 -27.71
C ASP A 254 -50.37 2.94 -27.45
N SER A 255 -50.73 3.40 -26.24
CA SER A 255 -52.10 3.83 -25.92
C SER A 255 -52.49 5.18 -26.55
N GLY A 256 -51.55 5.94 -27.12
CA GLY A 256 -51.78 7.26 -27.71
C GLY A 256 -52.13 8.37 -26.71
N ALA A 257 -51.96 8.13 -25.41
CA ALA A 257 -52.37 9.07 -24.36
C ALA A 257 -51.42 10.25 -24.17
N VAL A 258 -50.21 10.19 -24.76
CA VAL A 258 -49.24 11.28 -24.78
C VAL A 258 -48.76 11.54 -26.20
N ALA A 259 -48.88 12.80 -26.64
CA ALA A 259 -48.45 13.22 -27.96
C ALA A 259 -46.92 13.13 -28.10
N GLY A 260 -46.42 12.83 -29.29
CA GLY A 260 -44.99 12.86 -29.61
C GLY A 260 -44.18 11.63 -29.19
N ILE A 261 -44.80 10.58 -28.66
CA ILE A 261 -44.12 9.29 -28.39
C ILE A 261 -44.73 8.22 -29.27
N SER A 262 -43.94 7.58 -30.14
CA SER A 262 -44.46 6.52 -31.02
C SER A 262 -43.37 5.60 -31.56
N GLY A 263 -43.73 4.35 -31.83
CA GLY A 263 -42.85 3.35 -32.44
C GLY A 263 -41.96 2.62 -31.43
N LYS A 264 -40.99 1.85 -31.95
CA LYS A 264 -40.04 1.10 -31.10
C LYS A 264 -39.06 2.07 -30.43
N LEU A 265 -39.31 2.36 -29.16
CA LEU A 265 -38.56 3.35 -28.41
C LEU A 265 -37.12 2.91 -28.14
N LYS A 266 -36.20 3.83 -28.43
CA LYS A 266 -34.80 3.82 -28.02
C LYS A 266 -34.62 4.68 -26.79
N PHE A 267 -33.90 4.18 -25.80
CA PHE A 267 -33.72 4.88 -24.53
C PHE A 267 -32.31 5.39 -24.33
N VAL A 268 -32.20 6.59 -23.77
CA VAL A 268 -30.98 7.08 -23.14
C VAL A 268 -31.19 7.11 -21.63
N VAL A 269 -30.40 6.36 -20.89
CA VAL A 269 -30.61 6.19 -19.44
C VAL A 269 -29.60 7.02 -18.64
N MET A 270 -30.10 7.79 -17.69
CA MET A 270 -29.32 8.66 -16.81
C MET A 270 -29.64 8.40 -15.34
N GLY A 271 -28.65 8.60 -14.46
CA GLY A 271 -28.85 8.56 -13.02
C GLY A 271 -27.61 9.06 -12.28
N THR A 272 -27.80 9.46 -11.03
CA THR A 272 -26.73 9.92 -10.13
C THR A 272 -26.35 8.84 -9.11
N SER A 273 -25.08 8.77 -8.73
CA SER A 273 -24.57 7.88 -7.70
C SER A 273 -24.95 6.41 -7.95
N LYS A 274 -25.72 5.77 -7.07
CA LYS A 274 -26.18 4.38 -7.23
C LYS A 274 -27.15 4.22 -8.40
N ARG A 275 -27.89 5.26 -8.78
CA ARG A 275 -28.70 5.23 -10.02
C ARG A 275 -27.83 5.41 -11.26
N GLY A 276 -26.71 6.10 -11.14
CA GLY A 276 -25.66 6.12 -12.17
C GLY A 276 -25.11 4.72 -12.43
N HIS A 277 -25.02 3.89 -11.38
CA HIS A 277 -24.70 2.47 -11.52
C HIS A 277 -25.74 1.68 -12.32
N LEU A 278 -27.03 1.97 -12.12
CA LEU A 278 -28.12 1.32 -12.85
C LEU A 278 -28.09 1.61 -14.35
N CYS A 279 -27.49 2.71 -14.79
CA CYS A 279 -27.33 3.01 -16.21
C CYS A 279 -26.50 1.90 -16.89
N TRP A 280 -25.39 1.51 -16.25
CA TRP A 280 -24.54 0.42 -16.73
C TRP A 280 -25.25 -0.92 -16.69
N HIS A 281 -25.98 -1.21 -15.60
CA HIS A 281 -26.73 -2.45 -15.47
C HIS A 281 -27.84 -2.57 -16.53
N ALA A 282 -28.67 -1.54 -16.69
CA ALA A 282 -29.76 -1.50 -17.66
C ALA A 282 -29.23 -1.68 -19.09
N ALA A 283 -28.15 -0.97 -19.46
CA ALA A 283 -27.52 -1.13 -20.77
C ALA A 283 -26.93 -2.53 -21.00
N SER A 284 -26.51 -3.22 -19.93
CA SER A 284 -25.97 -4.57 -20.04
C SER A 284 -27.04 -5.66 -20.24
N VAL A 285 -28.30 -5.38 -19.89
CA VAL A 285 -29.39 -6.38 -19.88
C VAL A 285 -30.52 -6.10 -20.87
N ASP A 286 -30.68 -4.85 -21.33
CA ASP A 286 -31.77 -4.44 -22.22
C ASP A 286 -31.23 -3.69 -23.46
N ALA A 287 -31.48 -4.26 -24.64
CA ALA A 287 -30.98 -3.74 -25.91
C ALA A 287 -31.66 -2.44 -26.37
N ARG A 288 -32.77 -2.01 -25.72
CA ARG A 288 -33.41 -0.72 -26.03
C ARG A 288 -32.58 0.47 -25.56
N VAL A 289 -31.61 0.25 -24.66
CA VAL A 289 -30.71 1.30 -24.16
C VAL A 289 -29.59 1.57 -25.17
N GLU A 290 -29.69 2.69 -25.87
CA GLU A 290 -28.81 3.08 -26.97
C GLU A 290 -27.74 4.10 -26.54
N ALA A 291 -27.87 4.70 -25.36
CA ALA A 291 -26.81 5.48 -24.71
C ALA A 291 -27.01 5.58 -23.20
N ILE A 292 -25.95 5.95 -22.49
CA ILE A 292 -25.98 6.15 -21.03
C ILE A 292 -25.30 7.43 -20.58
N VAL A 293 -25.82 8.02 -19.51
CA VAL A 293 -25.26 9.20 -18.83
C VAL A 293 -25.12 8.93 -17.32
N PRO A 294 -24.13 8.10 -16.90
CA PRO A 294 -23.89 7.85 -15.49
C PRO A 294 -23.19 9.05 -14.84
N ILE A 295 -23.75 9.53 -13.73
CA ILE A 295 -23.21 10.66 -12.96
C ILE A 295 -22.71 10.19 -11.60
N ALA A 296 -21.54 10.68 -11.18
CA ALA A 296 -20.96 10.43 -9.86
C ALA A 296 -20.82 8.93 -9.57
N LYS A 297 -20.24 8.19 -10.52
CA LYS A 297 -20.00 6.75 -10.38
C LYS A 297 -18.72 6.31 -11.08
N ALA A 298 -17.76 5.84 -10.29
CA ALA A 298 -16.59 5.11 -10.76
C ALA A 298 -16.89 3.61 -10.88
N LEU A 299 -16.29 2.98 -11.88
CA LEU A 299 -16.23 1.53 -12.05
C LEU A 299 -14.92 0.99 -11.43
N ASN A 300 -14.79 -0.32 -11.29
CA ASN A 300 -13.66 -0.96 -10.60
C ASN A 300 -13.62 -0.56 -9.12
N MET A 301 -14.61 -1.04 -8.36
CA MET A 301 -14.80 -0.74 -6.95
C MET A 301 -13.58 -1.10 -6.10
N GLN A 302 -12.89 -2.18 -6.43
CA GLN A 302 -11.66 -2.56 -5.74
C GLN A 302 -10.52 -1.58 -6.01
N GLY A 303 -10.32 -1.18 -7.28
CA GLY A 303 -9.37 -0.13 -7.64
C GLY A 303 -9.69 1.21 -6.97
N PHE A 304 -10.97 1.58 -6.91
CA PHE A 304 -11.45 2.76 -6.23
C PHE A 304 -11.09 2.77 -4.74
N LEU A 305 -11.39 1.67 -4.02
CA LEU A 305 -11.07 1.55 -2.59
C LEU A 305 -9.55 1.63 -2.34
N ASN A 306 -8.76 0.96 -3.18
CA ASN A 306 -7.29 0.99 -3.08
C ASN A 306 -6.74 2.41 -3.30
N LEU A 307 -7.27 3.15 -4.27
CA LEU A 307 -6.84 4.51 -4.56
C LEU A 307 -7.31 5.50 -3.48
N SER A 308 -8.55 5.40 -3.02
CA SER A 308 -9.05 6.24 -1.92
C SER A 308 -8.20 6.06 -0.67
N GLN A 309 -7.83 4.81 -0.35
CA GLN A 309 -6.94 4.52 0.78
C GLN A 309 -5.53 5.12 0.60
N ARG A 310 -5.01 5.17 -0.64
CA ARG A 310 -3.71 5.77 -0.99
C ARG A 310 -3.73 7.29 -0.95
N GLU A 311 -4.79 7.90 -1.50
CA GLU A 311 -4.85 9.34 -1.80
C GLU A 311 -5.46 10.15 -0.67
N LEU A 312 -6.49 9.61 0.01
CA LEU A 312 -7.21 10.29 1.09
C LEU A 312 -6.73 9.85 2.48
N GLY A 313 -5.87 8.83 2.56
CA GLY A 313 -5.42 8.24 3.83
C GLY A 313 -6.50 7.44 4.58
N GLY A 314 -7.65 7.23 3.96
CA GLY A 314 -8.81 6.54 4.52
C GLY A 314 -9.96 6.51 3.54
N LEU A 315 -11.10 6.00 4.00
CA LEU A 315 -12.32 5.98 3.20
C LEU A 315 -12.96 7.38 3.16
N PRO A 316 -13.55 7.79 2.03
CA PRO A 316 -14.28 9.05 1.97
C PRO A 316 -15.49 9.02 2.92
N GLN A 317 -15.97 10.18 3.39
CA GLN A 317 -17.08 10.25 4.35
C GLN A 317 -18.33 9.54 3.80
N ALA A 318 -18.57 9.63 2.49
CA ALA A 318 -19.68 8.95 1.82
C ALA A 318 -19.58 7.40 1.82
N ALA A 319 -18.44 6.81 2.23
CA ALA A 319 -18.29 5.37 2.41
C ALA A 319 -18.55 4.90 3.86
N THR A 320 -18.95 5.80 4.77
CA THR A 320 -19.12 5.50 6.20
C THR A 320 -20.13 4.37 6.47
N ASP A 321 -21.29 4.39 5.81
CA ASP A 321 -22.33 3.37 6.02
C ASP A 321 -21.84 1.96 5.63
N TYR A 322 -21.04 1.87 4.56
CA TYR A 322 -20.43 0.62 4.09
C TYR A 322 -19.37 0.09 5.05
N ALA A 323 -18.56 0.99 5.63
CA ALA A 323 -17.56 0.65 6.63
C ALA A 323 -18.22 0.15 7.93
N GLN A 324 -19.26 0.85 8.41
CA GLN A 324 -20.02 0.46 9.61
C GLN A 324 -20.75 -0.87 9.45
N ALA A 325 -21.23 -1.17 8.23
CA ALA A 325 -21.86 -2.45 7.92
C ALA A 325 -20.84 -3.61 7.78
N GLY A 326 -19.53 -3.34 7.87
CA GLY A 326 -18.46 -4.34 7.78
C GLY A 326 -18.29 -4.93 6.37
N VAL A 327 -18.79 -4.25 5.34
CA VAL A 327 -18.84 -4.82 3.99
C VAL A 327 -17.48 -4.83 3.31
N LEU A 328 -16.61 -3.89 3.68
CA LEU A 328 -15.32 -3.69 3.01
C LEU A 328 -14.35 -4.85 3.22
N GLU A 329 -14.42 -5.53 4.38
CA GLU A 329 -13.63 -6.75 4.68
C GLU A 329 -14.02 -7.92 3.75
N HIS A 330 -15.26 -7.92 3.24
CA HIS A 330 -15.76 -8.96 2.33
C HIS A 330 -15.48 -8.65 0.84
N LEU A 331 -14.98 -7.45 0.52
CA LEU A 331 -14.61 -7.01 -0.83
C LEU A 331 -13.12 -7.22 -1.16
N GLU A 332 -12.33 -7.75 -0.23
CA GLU A 332 -10.94 -8.17 -0.46
C GLU A 332 -10.85 -9.36 -1.44
N ASP A 333 -9.64 -9.75 -1.89
CA ASP A 333 -9.41 -10.82 -2.89
C ASP A 333 -9.72 -12.24 -2.34
N THR A 334 -10.98 -12.42 -1.96
CA THR A 334 -11.61 -13.64 -1.51
C THR A 334 -12.49 -14.19 -2.65
N PRO A 335 -12.73 -15.50 -2.71
CA PRO A 335 -13.69 -16.07 -3.66
C PRO A 335 -15.10 -15.44 -3.58
N GLN A 336 -15.53 -15.05 -2.38
CA GLN A 336 -16.79 -14.38 -2.07
C GLN A 336 -16.83 -12.95 -2.61
N GLY A 337 -15.77 -12.16 -2.37
CA GLY A 337 -15.63 -10.81 -2.88
C GLY A 337 -15.62 -10.78 -4.41
N ARG A 338 -14.91 -11.72 -5.05
CA ARG A 338 -14.93 -11.87 -6.52
C ARG A 338 -16.32 -12.25 -7.04
N TRP A 339 -17.06 -13.09 -6.31
CA TRP A 339 -18.44 -13.43 -6.66
C TRP A 339 -19.36 -12.21 -6.60
N PHE A 340 -19.27 -11.41 -5.54
CA PHE A 340 -19.98 -10.14 -5.41
C PHE A 340 -19.64 -9.19 -6.57
N ILE A 341 -18.36 -8.90 -6.79
CA ILE A 341 -17.86 -7.97 -7.82
C ILE A 341 -18.34 -8.39 -9.22
N ASN A 342 -18.34 -9.69 -9.53
CA ASN A 342 -18.76 -10.19 -10.84
C ASN A 342 -20.26 -10.00 -11.12
N ILE A 343 -21.09 -9.76 -10.10
CA ILE A 343 -22.52 -9.47 -10.24
C ILE A 343 -22.76 -7.96 -10.19
N THR A 344 -22.17 -7.27 -9.21
CA THR A 344 -22.49 -5.88 -8.89
C THR A 344 -21.61 -4.88 -9.61
N ASP A 345 -20.36 -5.15 -9.97
CA ASP A 345 -19.52 -4.18 -10.65
C ASP A 345 -19.57 -4.36 -12.17
N ALA A 346 -20.13 -3.38 -12.87
CA ALA A 346 -20.22 -3.38 -14.33
C ALA A 346 -18.85 -3.46 -15.02
N PHE A 347 -17.75 -3.14 -14.32
CA PHE A 347 -16.40 -3.36 -14.80
C PHE A 347 -16.08 -4.83 -15.13
N ALA A 348 -16.70 -5.77 -14.41
CA ALA A 348 -16.48 -7.21 -14.60
C ALA A 348 -16.99 -7.72 -15.96
N TYR A 349 -17.99 -7.07 -16.54
CA TYR A 349 -18.59 -7.41 -17.84
C TYR A 349 -18.54 -6.23 -18.82
N ARG A 350 -17.53 -5.38 -18.67
CA ARG A 350 -17.32 -4.14 -19.45
C ARG A 350 -17.34 -4.33 -20.96
N GLU A 351 -16.91 -5.48 -21.46
CA GLU A 351 -16.88 -5.81 -22.89
C GLU A 351 -18.27 -5.68 -23.56
N ARG A 352 -19.35 -5.81 -22.78
CA ARG A 352 -20.72 -5.63 -23.27
C ARG A 352 -21.07 -4.20 -23.64
N PHE A 353 -20.27 -3.22 -23.22
CA PHE A 353 -20.47 -1.80 -23.55
C PHE A 353 -19.72 -1.37 -24.82
N ALA A 354 -19.18 -2.33 -25.57
CA ALA A 354 -18.62 -2.10 -26.89
C ALA A 354 -19.72 -1.60 -27.82
N GLY A 355 -19.48 -0.52 -28.55
CA GLY A 355 -20.46 0.12 -29.42
C GLY A 355 -21.37 1.14 -28.71
N LEU A 356 -21.52 1.08 -27.38
CA LEU A 356 -22.44 1.93 -26.63
C LEU A 356 -21.89 3.37 -26.41
N PRO A 357 -22.56 4.42 -26.91
CA PRO A 357 -22.29 5.81 -26.55
C PRO A 357 -22.50 6.07 -25.05
N LYS A 358 -21.53 6.74 -24.42
CA LYS A 358 -21.50 6.98 -22.99
C LYS A 358 -20.98 8.38 -22.68
N LEU A 359 -21.68 9.13 -21.82
CA LEU A 359 -21.24 10.41 -21.25
C LEU A 359 -21.10 10.24 -19.73
N VAL A 360 -19.88 10.01 -19.26
CA VAL A 360 -19.65 9.83 -17.81
C VAL A 360 -19.29 11.17 -17.19
N ILE A 361 -20.05 11.57 -16.15
CA ILE A 361 -19.86 12.85 -15.48
C ILE A 361 -19.45 12.61 -14.03
N ASN A 362 -18.26 13.10 -13.64
CA ASN A 362 -17.76 13.01 -12.27
C ASN A 362 -17.40 14.41 -11.73
N ALA A 363 -17.46 14.58 -10.42
CA ALA A 363 -16.94 15.78 -9.76
C ALA A 363 -15.41 15.78 -9.85
N ALA A 364 -14.80 16.94 -10.10
CA ALA A 364 -13.40 17.18 -9.80
C ALA A 364 -13.34 17.99 -8.52
N ASN A 365 -12.50 17.56 -7.57
CA ASN A 365 -12.27 18.24 -6.29
C ASN A 365 -13.33 17.94 -5.20
N ASP A 366 -13.93 16.74 -5.19
CA ASP A 366 -14.61 16.19 -4.01
C ASP A 366 -13.81 15.01 -3.44
N GLU A 367 -14.03 14.69 -2.17
CA GLU A 367 -13.35 13.57 -1.50
C GLU A 367 -13.80 12.20 -2.02
N PHE A 368 -14.87 12.12 -2.82
CA PHE A 368 -15.45 10.85 -3.23
C PHE A 368 -14.97 10.42 -4.62
N PHE A 369 -14.69 11.33 -5.55
CA PHE A 369 -14.20 11.09 -6.91
C PHE A 369 -12.99 11.97 -7.21
N VAL A 370 -11.83 11.58 -6.67
CA VAL A 370 -10.56 12.21 -7.02
C VAL A 370 -10.27 11.99 -8.52
N PRO A 371 -9.79 13.01 -9.27
CA PRO A 371 -9.53 12.87 -10.70
C PRO A 371 -8.65 11.67 -11.10
N ASP A 372 -7.72 11.27 -10.24
CA ASP A 372 -6.82 10.14 -10.45
C ASP A 372 -7.52 8.77 -10.41
N HIS A 373 -8.72 8.67 -9.83
CA HIS A 373 -9.52 7.44 -9.81
C HIS A 373 -9.92 6.96 -11.21
N THR A 374 -9.90 7.84 -12.22
CA THR A 374 -10.20 7.46 -13.60
C THR A 374 -9.17 6.50 -14.18
N ARG A 375 -7.91 6.56 -13.71
CA ARG A 375 -6.79 5.76 -14.25
C ARG A 375 -6.97 4.25 -14.12
N VAL A 376 -7.74 3.78 -13.13
CA VAL A 376 -7.88 2.33 -12.83
C VAL A 376 -8.99 1.61 -13.58
N TRP A 377 -9.89 2.34 -14.26
CA TRP A 377 -11.02 1.72 -14.97
C TRP A 377 -11.27 2.31 -16.35
N TRP A 378 -11.00 3.60 -16.54
CA TRP A 378 -11.29 4.29 -17.78
C TRP A 378 -10.54 3.72 -19.00
N PRO A 379 -9.21 3.42 -18.94
CA PRO A 379 -8.49 2.87 -20.09
C PRO A 379 -8.99 1.48 -20.52
N ALA A 380 -9.59 0.72 -19.59
CA ALA A 380 -10.03 -0.65 -19.81
C ALA A 380 -11.47 -0.77 -20.35
N LEU A 381 -12.23 0.33 -20.45
CA LEU A 381 -13.57 0.31 -21.05
C LEU A 381 -13.50 0.16 -22.58
N PRO A 382 -14.46 -0.48 -23.26
CA PRO A 382 -14.45 -0.61 -24.72
C PRO A 382 -14.94 0.63 -25.48
N ASP A 383 -14.52 0.73 -26.74
CA ASP A 383 -14.94 1.77 -27.70
C ASP A 383 -16.42 1.70 -28.02
N PRO A 384 -17.08 2.79 -28.46
CA PRO A 384 -16.53 4.10 -28.85
C PRO A 384 -15.87 4.90 -27.71
N LYS A 385 -14.55 5.14 -27.80
CA LYS A 385 -13.76 5.99 -26.90
C LYS A 385 -12.61 6.71 -27.66
N TRP A 386 -12.94 7.56 -28.63
CA TRP A 386 -11.93 8.20 -29.50
C TRP A 386 -10.99 9.21 -28.83
N PRO A 387 -9.68 9.16 -29.14
CA PRO A 387 -8.70 10.18 -28.77
C PRO A 387 -8.90 11.47 -29.59
N LEU A 388 -8.71 12.65 -29.01
CA LEU A 388 -8.18 13.77 -29.79
C LEU A 388 -6.66 13.70 -29.73
N GLY A 389 -6.02 13.62 -30.90
CA GLY A 389 -4.58 13.66 -31.00
C GLY A 389 -4.03 15.09 -31.17
N MET A 390 -2.79 15.28 -30.72
CA MET A 390 -1.80 16.09 -31.43
C MET A 390 -0.48 15.29 -31.54
N ASN A 391 -0.02 15.17 -32.79
CA ASN A 391 1.25 14.73 -33.39
C ASN A 391 2.26 13.76 -32.71
N LEU A 392 2.77 12.87 -33.57
CA LEU A 392 3.57 11.67 -33.34
C LEU A 392 5.02 11.84 -32.85
N GLU A 393 5.47 13.02 -32.42
CA GLU A 393 6.86 13.21 -31.95
C GLU A 393 7.02 13.23 -30.42
N THR A 394 5.92 13.19 -29.66
CA THR A 394 5.94 13.30 -28.18
C THR A 394 5.69 11.95 -27.47
N LEU A 395 6.03 10.82 -28.10
CA LEU A 395 5.81 9.49 -27.48
C LEU A 395 6.79 9.17 -26.34
N ALA A 396 7.84 9.98 -26.13
CA ALA A 396 8.89 9.74 -25.13
C ALA A 396 8.71 10.48 -23.79
N LEU A 397 7.73 11.39 -23.67
CA LEU A 397 7.48 12.17 -22.45
C LEU A 397 6.14 11.86 -21.75
N ALA A 398 5.30 11.02 -22.35
CA ALA A 398 3.96 10.69 -21.84
C ALA A 398 3.90 9.49 -20.88
N LEU A 399 5.01 9.11 -20.24
CA LEU A 399 5.03 8.10 -19.16
C LEU A 399 4.78 8.70 -17.76
N CYS A 400 4.60 10.03 -17.66
CA CYS A 400 4.37 10.70 -16.37
C CYS A 400 2.99 11.38 -16.20
N CYS A 401 2.18 11.53 -17.26
CA CYS A 401 0.84 12.12 -17.15
C CYS A 401 -0.15 11.47 -18.14
N ASP A 402 -0.75 10.34 -17.76
CA ASP A 402 -1.89 9.75 -18.46
C ASP A 402 -3.17 10.55 -18.19
N ILE A 403 -3.58 11.44 -19.10
CA ILE A 403 -4.96 11.95 -19.18
C ILE A 403 -5.44 11.78 -20.63
N LEU A 404 -6.11 10.65 -20.90
CA LEU A 404 -6.77 10.34 -22.17
C LEU A 404 -8.28 10.54 -22.00
N VAL A 405 -8.86 11.59 -22.58
CA VAL A 405 -10.31 11.85 -22.47
C VAL A 405 -11.04 11.64 -23.79
N SER A 406 -11.96 10.67 -23.74
CA SER A 406 -13.07 10.44 -24.66
C SER A 406 -14.39 10.60 -23.88
N ARG A 407 -15.03 11.79 -23.88
CA ARG A 407 -16.34 12.04 -23.20
C ARG A 407 -16.42 11.67 -21.70
N HIS A 408 -15.33 11.89 -20.95
CA HIS A 408 -15.37 11.93 -19.49
C HIS A 408 -15.39 13.40 -19.04
N LEU A 409 -16.47 13.84 -18.40
CA LEU A 409 -16.61 15.23 -17.94
C LEU A 409 -16.28 15.33 -16.45
N MET A 410 -15.22 16.07 -16.14
CA MET A 410 -14.82 16.39 -14.77
C MET A 410 -15.25 17.82 -14.43
N ILE A 411 -16.11 17.99 -13.43
CA ILE A 411 -16.68 19.30 -13.08
C ILE A 411 -15.98 19.86 -11.84
N PRO A 412 -15.09 20.86 -11.98
CA PRO A 412 -14.32 21.39 -10.86
C PRO A 412 -15.22 22.16 -9.87
N ASN A 413 -14.89 22.07 -8.58
CA ASN A 413 -15.53 22.84 -7.49
C ASN A 413 -17.06 22.67 -7.39
N SER A 414 -17.59 21.52 -7.81
CA SER A 414 -19.03 21.21 -7.76
C SER A 414 -19.50 20.58 -6.45
N GLY A 415 -18.57 20.26 -5.53
CA GLY A 415 -18.85 19.46 -4.34
C GLY A 415 -19.32 18.05 -4.70
N HIS A 416 -19.89 17.32 -3.74
CA HIS A 416 -20.49 16.02 -4.03
C HIS A 416 -21.74 16.20 -4.92
N ILE A 417 -21.69 15.65 -6.14
CA ILE A 417 -22.80 15.72 -7.10
C ILE A 417 -23.83 14.65 -6.73
N GLY A 418 -24.97 15.06 -6.18
CA GLY A 418 -26.00 14.12 -5.72
C GLY A 418 -27.46 14.62 -5.81
N GLY A 419 -27.69 15.92 -5.99
CA GLY A 419 -29.04 16.50 -5.94
C GLY A 419 -29.60 16.96 -7.29
N GLY A 420 -30.92 16.91 -7.47
CA GLY A 420 -31.61 17.35 -8.70
C GLY A 420 -31.35 18.82 -9.09
N GLN A 421 -31.05 19.70 -8.13
CA GLN A 421 -30.64 21.08 -8.43
C GLN A 421 -29.27 21.17 -9.12
N GLN A 422 -28.31 20.32 -8.75
CA GLN A 422 -27.01 20.23 -9.42
C GLN A 422 -27.17 19.58 -10.80
N VAL A 423 -28.05 18.59 -10.94
CA VAL A 423 -28.36 17.97 -12.25
C VAL A 423 -28.96 18.98 -13.23
N ARG A 424 -29.78 19.92 -12.75
CA ARG A 424 -30.35 20.99 -13.58
C ARG A 424 -29.29 21.89 -14.23
N SER A 425 -28.14 22.12 -13.59
CA SER A 425 -27.03 22.88 -14.20
C SER A 425 -26.28 22.07 -15.26
N LEU A 426 -26.41 20.75 -15.28
CA LEU A 426 -25.83 19.85 -16.27
C LEU A 426 -26.72 19.63 -17.50
N ALA A 427 -27.94 20.17 -17.49
CA ALA A 427 -28.89 19.95 -18.57
C ALA A 427 -28.37 20.42 -19.94
N GLU A 428 -27.55 21.47 -19.99
CA GLU A 428 -26.97 21.99 -21.24
C GLU A 428 -25.94 21.04 -21.87
N PRO A 429 -24.86 20.60 -21.18
CA PRO A 429 -23.93 19.64 -21.75
C PRO A 429 -24.57 18.28 -22.07
N ILE A 430 -25.55 17.85 -21.28
CA ILE A 430 -26.32 16.63 -21.57
C ILE A 430 -27.15 16.81 -22.84
N SER A 431 -27.83 17.96 -22.99
CA SER A 431 -28.61 18.26 -24.19
C SER A 431 -27.74 18.31 -25.44
N ALA A 432 -26.54 18.90 -25.35
CA ALA A 432 -25.59 18.91 -26.47
C ALA A 432 -25.16 17.49 -26.89
N PHE A 433 -24.85 16.62 -25.92
CA PHE A 433 -24.52 15.22 -26.19
C PHE A 433 -25.68 14.47 -26.86
N LEU A 434 -26.90 14.64 -26.36
CA LEU A 434 -28.10 13.99 -26.88
C LEU A 434 -28.52 14.51 -28.25
N SER A 435 -28.51 15.83 -28.47
CA SER A 435 -28.81 16.43 -29.78
C SER A 435 -27.85 15.92 -30.85
N GLY A 436 -26.58 15.76 -30.48
CA GLY A 436 -25.59 15.09 -31.29
C GLY A 436 -25.95 13.65 -31.67
N LEU A 437 -26.32 12.85 -30.68
CA LEU A 437 -26.65 11.44 -30.89
C LEU A 437 -27.94 11.25 -31.71
N VAL A 438 -28.95 12.09 -31.44
CA VAL A 438 -30.30 11.95 -31.97
C VAL A 438 -30.45 12.55 -33.37
N HIS A 439 -29.74 13.63 -33.69
CA HIS A 439 -29.94 14.39 -34.93
C HIS A 439 -28.83 14.25 -35.98
N THR A 440 -27.77 13.45 -35.73
CA THR A 440 -26.72 13.23 -36.74
C THR A 440 -26.42 11.76 -36.98
N GLU A 441 -26.51 11.33 -38.25
CA GLU A 441 -26.33 9.93 -38.69
C GLU A 441 -24.91 9.60 -39.21
N ASP A 442 -24.04 10.60 -39.39
CA ASP A 442 -22.73 10.44 -40.07
C ASP A 442 -21.51 10.39 -39.15
N ALA A 443 -20.43 9.69 -39.55
CA ALA A 443 -19.19 9.54 -38.77
C ALA A 443 -18.44 10.86 -38.46
N GLY A 444 -18.69 11.94 -39.23
CA GLY A 444 -18.21 13.30 -38.94
C GLY A 444 -18.89 13.98 -37.74
N SER A 445 -19.97 13.39 -37.20
CA SER A 445 -20.74 13.89 -36.06
C SER A 445 -19.95 13.96 -34.76
N GLN A 446 -19.08 12.99 -34.48
CA GLN A 446 -18.39 12.84 -33.19
C GLN A 446 -17.58 14.08 -32.77
N ALA A 447 -16.90 14.73 -33.72
CA ALA A 447 -16.10 15.94 -33.50
C ALA A 447 -17.00 17.17 -33.23
N LYS A 448 -18.14 17.26 -33.92
CA LYS A 448 -19.14 18.30 -33.70
C LYS A 448 -19.79 18.16 -32.32
N ILE A 449 -20.17 16.95 -31.92
CA ILE A 449 -20.70 16.66 -30.58
C ILE A 449 -19.72 17.10 -29.50
N ARG A 450 -18.42 16.84 -29.69
CA ARG A 450 -17.39 17.30 -28.76
C ARG A 450 -17.32 18.83 -28.68
N SER A 451 -17.31 19.51 -29.82
CA SER A 451 -17.29 20.98 -29.88
C SER A 451 -18.50 21.57 -29.15
N ASP A 452 -19.69 21.03 -29.43
CA ASP A 452 -20.95 21.52 -28.87
C ASP A 452 -20.99 21.31 -27.34
N VAL A 453 -20.62 20.12 -26.86
CA VAL A 453 -20.51 19.85 -25.41
C VAL A 453 -19.48 20.78 -24.76
N SER A 454 -18.30 20.95 -25.34
CA SER A 454 -17.24 21.80 -24.76
C SER A 454 -17.66 23.27 -24.70
N SER A 455 -18.37 23.76 -25.73
CA SER A 455 -18.88 25.14 -25.80
C SER A 455 -20.00 25.43 -24.80
N SER A 456 -20.72 24.39 -24.35
CA SER A 456 -21.79 24.49 -23.35
C SER A 456 -21.30 24.52 -21.90
N LEU A 457 -19.99 24.37 -21.67
CA LEU A 457 -19.40 24.36 -20.34
C LEU A 457 -19.11 25.78 -19.85
N GLY A 458 -19.37 26.05 -18.57
CA GLY A 458 -19.04 27.34 -17.94
C GLY A 458 -17.53 27.61 -17.88
N THR A 459 -17.15 28.88 -17.72
CA THR A 459 -15.75 29.36 -17.79
C THR A 459 -14.78 28.54 -16.95
N SER A 460 -15.12 28.15 -15.72
CA SER A 460 -14.26 27.32 -14.86
C SER A 460 -13.96 25.91 -15.39
N SER A 461 -14.90 25.34 -16.15
CA SER A 461 -14.72 24.03 -16.81
C SER A 461 -13.93 24.16 -18.11
N VAL A 462 -14.09 25.29 -18.82
CA VAL A 462 -13.26 25.66 -19.99
C VAL A 462 -11.80 25.91 -19.57
N VAL A 463 -11.55 26.52 -18.41
CA VAL A 463 -10.19 26.73 -17.87
C VAL A 463 -9.45 25.41 -17.62
N MET A 464 -10.14 24.36 -17.13
CA MET A 464 -9.53 23.04 -16.94
C MET A 464 -9.18 22.38 -18.27
N LEU A 465 -10.05 22.51 -19.28
CA LEU A 465 -9.78 22.02 -20.64
C LEU A 465 -8.64 22.82 -21.30
N GLN A 466 -8.61 24.15 -21.13
CA GLN A 466 -7.54 25.01 -21.62
C GLN A 466 -6.20 24.76 -20.91
N ALA A 467 -6.21 24.44 -19.61
CA ALA A 467 -5.01 24.03 -18.89
C ALA A 467 -4.47 22.68 -19.39
N GLN A 468 -5.35 21.79 -19.86
CA GLN A 468 -4.97 20.53 -20.50
C GLN A 468 -4.47 20.73 -21.95
N ASP A 469 -4.98 21.75 -22.66
CA ASP A 469 -4.58 22.11 -24.02
C ASP A 469 -3.38 23.09 -24.07
N ALA A 470 -2.97 23.68 -22.94
CA ALA A 470 -1.86 24.62 -22.87
C ALA A 470 -0.53 23.90 -23.09
N ALA A 471 0.21 24.32 -24.13
CA ALA A 471 1.51 23.75 -24.49
C ALA A 471 2.56 23.80 -23.37
N GLU A 472 2.40 24.70 -22.39
CA GLU A 472 3.29 24.86 -21.25
C GLU A 472 2.51 25.12 -19.94
N LEU A 473 2.31 24.06 -19.16
CA LEU A 473 1.79 24.16 -17.80
C LEU A 473 2.82 24.80 -16.85
N PRO A 474 2.43 25.72 -15.95
CA PRO A 474 3.36 26.32 -15.00
C PRO A 474 3.91 25.26 -14.03
N ARG A 475 5.24 25.19 -13.93
CA ARG A 475 5.94 24.25 -13.06
C ARG A 475 6.26 24.92 -11.72
N LEU A 476 5.48 24.58 -10.71
CA LEU A 476 5.64 25.07 -9.35
C LEU A 476 6.29 24.00 -8.46
N SER A 477 7.27 24.40 -7.67
CA SER A 477 7.89 23.57 -6.62
C SER A 477 7.80 24.30 -5.29
N TRP A 478 7.58 23.59 -4.18
CA TRP A 478 7.62 24.22 -2.85
C TRP A 478 8.26 23.29 -1.82
N SER A 479 8.83 23.88 -0.78
CA SER A 479 9.37 23.15 0.38
C SER A 479 8.85 23.78 1.67
N ILE A 480 8.50 22.93 2.63
CA ILE A 480 8.13 23.35 3.98
C ILE A 480 9.34 23.13 4.88
N GLN A 481 9.88 24.22 5.43
CA GLN A 481 11.03 24.20 6.34
C GLN A 481 10.60 23.65 7.72
N LYS A 482 11.55 23.19 8.54
CA LYS A 482 11.27 22.69 9.90
C LYS A 482 10.63 23.73 10.83
N THR A 483 10.78 25.02 10.50
CA THR A 483 10.14 26.16 11.17
C THR A 483 8.67 26.33 10.80
N GLY A 484 8.16 25.57 9.83
CA GLY A 484 6.83 25.71 9.25
C GLY A 484 6.78 26.63 8.03
N ALA A 485 7.85 27.38 7.73
CA ALA A 485 7.90 28.32 6.60
C ALA A 485 7.77 27.60 5.25
N ILE A 486 6.92 28.12 4.36
CA ILE A 486 6.74 27.64 2.99
C ILE A 486 7.58 28.52 2.06
N THR A 487 8.48 27.90 1.30
CA THR A 487 9.17 28.55 0.18
C THR A 487 8.65 27.93 -1.11
N ALA A 488 7.95 28.71 -1.94
CA ALA A 488 7.42 28.30 -3.23
C ALA A 488 8.22 28.96 -4.37
N LYS A 489 8.64 28.16 -5.35
CA LYS A 489 9.45 28.57 -6.49
C LYS A 489 8.78 28.15 -7.79
N LEU A 490 8.57 29.12 -8.67
CA LEU A 490 8.07 28.92 -10.02
C LEU A 490 9.26 28.76 -10.98
N ASP A 491 9.21 27.77 -11.86
CA ASP A 491 10.20 27.59 -12.92
C ASP A 491 10.20 28.83 -13.83
N LYS A 492 11.38 29.34 -14.18
CA LYS A 492 11.53 30.58 -14.98
C LYS A 492 10.98 30.43 -16.40
N ALA A 493 10.83 29.20 -16.88
CA ALA A 493 10.17 28.90 -18.15
C ALA A 493 8.63 28.97 -18.07
N SER A 494 8.05 29.09 -16.87
CA SER A 494 6.60 29.15 -16.69
C SER A 494 6.05 30.57 -16.90
N PRO A 495 4.79 30.71 -17.37
CA PRO A 495 4.13 32.01 -17.42
C PRO A 495 4.01 32.60 -16.01
N SER A 496 4.21 33.92 -15.87
CA SER A 496 4.09 34.62 -14.58
C SER A 496 2.64 34.61 -14.06
N PRO A 497 2.42 34.38 -12.75
CA PRO A 497 1.10 34.48 -12.14
C PRO A 497 0.63 35.94 -12.12
N SER A 498 -0.69 36.16 -12.26
CA SER A 498 -1.33 37.47 -12.09
C SER A 498 -1.37 37.90 -10.62
N GLU A 499 -1.55 36.95 -9.71
CA GLU A 499 -1.51 37.19 -8.27
C GLU A 499 -1.08 35.91 -7.53
N VAL A 500 -0.39 36.09 -6.40
CA VAL A 500 -0.09 35.00 -5.45
C VAL A 500 -0.71 35.38 -4.11
N VAL A 501 -1.57 34.51 -3.60
CA VAL A 501 -2.40 34.74 -2.42
C VAL A 501 -1.96 33.80 -1.30
N PHE A 502 -1.62 34.38 -0.16
CA PHE A 502 -1.33 33.67 1.06
C PHE A 502 -2.59 33.51 1.90
N TRP A 503 -2.89 32.28 2.32
CA TRP A 503 -4.05 31.92 3.13
C TRP A 503 -3.60 31.43 4.50
N GLN A 504 -4.27 31.87 5.56
CA GLN A 504 -4.01 31.37 6.92
C GLN A 504 -5.29 31.24 7.74
N ALA A 505 -5.33 30.28 8.66
CA ALA A 505 -6.42 30.07 9.62
C ALA A 505 -5.87 29.58 10.96
N THR A 506 -6.57 29.90 12.05
CA THR A 506 -6.22 29.45 13.41
C THR A 506 -7.37 28.63 13.99
N THR A 507 -7.06 27.59 14.75
CA THR A 507 -8.06 26.74 15.40
C THR A 507 -8.76 27.45 16.55
N CYS A 508 -9.91 26.94 16.96
CA CYS A 508 -10.65 27.43 18.13
C CYS A 508 -9.97 27.12 19.46
N ASP A 509 -9.26 25.99 19.56
CA ASP A 509 -8.61 25.51 20.78
C ASP A 509 -7.24 24.85 20.50
N SER A 510 -6.54 24.48 21.57
CA SER A 510 -5.19 23.91 21.55
C SER A 510 -5.13 22.39 21.31
N GLN A 511 -6.28 21.70 21.30
CA GLN A 511 -6.39 20.25 21.13
C GLN A 511 -6.76 19.88 19.69
N ARG A 512 -7.60 20.68 19.06
CA ARG A 512 -8.15 20.48 17.72
C ARG A 512 -7.12 20.87 16.65
N ARG A 513 -6.87 19.98 15.69
CA ARG A 513 -6.03 20.21 14.49
C ARG A 513 -6.83 20.11 13.19
N ASP A 514 -8.11 20.49 13.22
CA ASP A 514 -9.00 20.47 12.07
C ASP A 514 -9.33 21.90 11.64
N PHE A 515 -8.90 22.26 10.44
CA PHE A 515 -9.06 23.59 9.85
C PHE A 515 -10.20 23.68 8.82
N ARG A 516 -11.01 22.62 8.71
CA ARG A 516 -12.14 22.58 7.77
C ARG A 516 -13.33 23.32 8.35
N LEU A 517 -13.99 24.10 7.49
CA LEU A 517 -15.22 24.81 7.81
C LEU A 517 -16.37 23.84 8.15
N HIS A 518 -16.36 22.62 7.60
CA HIS A 518 -17.34 21.57 7.89
C HIS A 518 -16.63 20.27 8.29
N ASN A 519 -17.11 19.59 9.32
CA ASN A 519 -16.54 18.33 9.82
C ASN A 519 -17.61 17.44 10.48
N ALA A 520 -17.23 16.24 10.92
CA ALA A 520 -18.16 15.24 11.42
C ALA A 520 -18.49 15.36 12.93
N ASP A 521 -18.04 16.42 13.62
CA ASP A 521 -18.27 16.57 15.06
C ASP A 521 -19.77 16.63 15.40
N ARG A 522 -20.15 16.09 16.56
CA ARG A 522 -21.54 16.04 17.04
C ARG A 522 -21.69 16.48 18.48
N GLY A 523 -22.76 17.21 18.76
CA GLY A 523 -23.14 17.57 20.12
C GLY A 523 -22.21 18.63 20.72
N GLU A 524 -21.66 18.36 21.90
CA GLU A 524 -20.91 19.35 22.68
C GLU A 524 -19.52 19.66 22.09
N THR A 525 -18.92 18.73 21.34
CA THR A 525 -17.68 18.98 20.59
C THR A 525 -17.91 19.98 19.46
N CYS A 526 -19.08 19.94 18.81
CA CYS A 526 -19.42 20.89 17.76
C CYS A 526 -19.71 22.30 18.32
N ARG A 527 -20.51 22.38 19.40
CA ARG A 527 -20.92 23.67 20.01
C ARG A 527 -19.77 24.53 20.52
N LYS A 528 -18.60 23.94 20.78
CA LYS A 528 -17.41 24.68 21.25
C LYS A 528 -16.76 25.55 20.18
N CYS A 529 -16.82 25.13 18.92
CA CYS A 529 -16.10 25.78 17.82
C CYS A 529 -17.04 26.23 16.67
N GLY A 530 -18.34 25.95 16.78
CA GLY A 530 -19.34 26.37 15.83
C GLY A 530 -20.71 25.80 16.15
N TYR A 531 -21.50 25.44 15.14
CA TYR A 531 -22.87 24.95 15.34
C TYR A 531 -23.16 23.68 14.53
N GLN A 532 -24.13 22.90 15.03
CA GLN A 532 -24.53 21.64 14.40
C GLN A 532 -25.39 21.92 13.15
N GLY A 533 -24.87 21.57 11.98
CA GLY A 533 -25.59 21.54 10.71
C GLY A 533 -26.24 20.18 10.43
N LEU A 534 -26.97 20.10 9.32
CA LEU A 534 -27.74 18.90 8.93
C LEU A 534 -26.86 17.65 8.68
N TYR A 535 -25.59 17.84 8.28
CA TYR A 535 -24.67 16.79 7.86
C TYR A 535 -23.39 16.69 8.73
N GLY A 536 -23.32 17.41 9.85
CA GLY A 536 -22.11 17.52 10.66
C GLY A 536 -22.02 18.83 11.42
N CYS A 537 -20.82 19.22 11.84
CA CYS A 537 -20.53 20.49 12.48
C CYS A 537 -20.00 21.53 11.49
N VAL A 538 -20.55 22.74 11.54
CA VAL A 538 -20.00 23.92 10.85
C VAL A 538 -19.14 24.68 11.85
N ASN A 539 -17.83 24.72 11.59
CA ASN A 539 -16.81 25.28 12.47
C ASN A 539 -16.56 26.76 12.15
N GLU A 540 -17.44 27.64 12.64
CA GLU A 540 -17.33 29.10 12.41
C GLU A 540 -16.08 29.73 13.05
N ALA A 541 -15.47 29.07 14.03
CA ALA A 541 -14.29 29.58 14.72
C ALA A 541 -12.99 29.42 13.92
N VAL A 542 -13.01 28.71 12.79
CA VAL A 542 -11.86 28.57 11.89
C VAL A 542 -12.13 29.34 10.59
N THR A 543 -11.72 30.61 10.58
CA THR A 543 -11.84 31.48 9.41
C THR A 543 -10.53 31.57 8.67
N TRP A 544 -10.56 31.28 7.36
CA TRP A 544 -9.42 31.45 6.47
C TRP A 544 -9.32 32.91 5.99
N ASN A 545 -8.23 33.57 6.35
CA ASN A 545 -7.90 34.92 5.92
C ASN A 545 -6.85 34.89 4.80
N SER A 546 -7.01 35.75 3.81
CA SER A 546 -6.10 35.85 2.66
C SER A 546 -5.38 37.20 2.58
N SER A 547 -4.12 37.20 2.14
CA SER A 547 -3.38 38.41 1.76
C SER A 547 -2.55 38.18 0.50
N THR A 548 -2.42 39.18 -0.36
CA THR A 548 -1.59 39.09 -1.57
C THR A 548 -0.10 39.18 -1.22
N MET A 549 0.71 38.31 -1.81
CA MET A 549 2.15 38.22 -1.59
C MET A 549 2.94 38.85 -2.74
N GLN A 550 4.04 39.50 -2.40
CA GLN A 550 5.06 39.94 -3.34
C GLN A 550 6.18 38.89 -3.44
N GLU A 551 6.89 38.86 -4.57
CA GLU A 551 8.10 38.04 -4.71
C GLU A 551 9.16 38.46 -3.69
N THR A 552 10.00 37.52 -3.24
CA THR A 552 11.08 37.82 -2.25
C THR A 552 12.08 38.84 -2.78
N GLU A 553 12.39 38.78 -4.08
CA GLU A 553 13.12 39.81 -4.82
C GLU A 553 12.47 40.00 -6.20
N HIS A 554 12.61 41.18 -6.81
CA HIS A 554 11.98 41.46 -8.10
C HIS A 554 12.50 40.49 -9.20
N ARG A 555 11.58 39.72 -9.82
CA ARG A 555 11.89 38.65 -10.82
C ARG A 555 12.64 37.45 -10.24
N SER A 556 12.50 37.20 -8.95
CA SER A 556 13.06 35.99 -8.32
C SER A 556 12.26 34.74 -8.64
N PHE A 557 10.96 34.88 -8.96
CA PHE A 557 10.02 33.75 -9.09
C PHE A 557 9.97 32.88 -7.81
N VAL A 558 10.24 33.50 -6.65
CA VAL A 558 10.25 32.86 -5.34
C VAL A 558 9.35 33.64 -4.39
N TRP A 559 8.53 32.92 -3.63
CA TRP A 559 7.65 33.44 -2.58
C TRP A 559 7.94 32.69 -1.29
N GLU A 560 8.14 33.42 -0.19
CA GLU A 560 8.37 32.84 1.13
C GLU A 560 7.29 33.32 2.10
N ALA A 561 6.66 32.39 2.81
CA ALA A 561 5.62 32.68 3.78
C ALA A 561 5.85 31.89 5.08
N SER A 562 5.71 32.56 6.21
CA SER A 562 5.81 31.94 7.54
C SER A 562 4.82 32.59 8.50
N VAL A 563 4.19 31.79 9.36
CA VAL A 563 3.29 32.29 10.41
C VAL A 563 3.81 31.89 11.77
N SER A 564 3.91 32.86 12.67
CA SER A 564 4.23 32.61 14.08
C SER A 564 3.05 31.94 14.78
N ALA A 565 3.33 30.91 15.57
CA ALA A 565 2.30 30.24 16.34
C ALA A 565 1.67 31.18 17.39
N PRO A 566 0.36 31.11 17.63
CA PRO A 566 -0.30 31.86 18.69
C PRO A 566 0.23 31.51 20.08
N ALA A 567 0.50 32.53 20.91
CA ALA A 567 0.99 32.35 22.28
C ALA A 567 0.02 31.62 23.23
N ASP A 568 -1.25 31.48 22.82
CA ASP A 568 -2.31 30.79 23.57
C ASP A 568 -2.35 29.27 23.33
N GLY A 569 -1.44 28.74 22.51
CA GLY A 569 -1.29 27.31 22.25
C GLY A 569 -2.24 26.72 21.22
N ARG A 570 -3.02 27.56 20.52
CA ARG A 570 -3.84 27.16 19.37
C ARG A 570 -2.98 26.86 18.15
N TRP A 571 -3.54 26.10 17.20
CA TRP A 571 -2.85 25.69 15.98
C TRP A 571 -3.12 26.70 14.86
N THR A 572 -2.11 26.99 14.04
CA THR A 572 -2.28 27.82 12.86
C THR A 572 -1.86 27.05 11.61
N ALA A 573 -2.71 27.11 10.58
CA ALA A 573 -2.48 26.54 9.27
C ALA A 573 -2.34 27.64 8.22
N PHE A 574 -1.52 27.42 7.20
CA PHE A 574 -1.38 28.35 6.08
C PHE A 574 -0.89 27.69 4.79
N PHE A 575 -1.20 28.30 3.64
CA PHE A 575 -0.76 27.86 2.30
C PHE A 575 -0.74 29.02 1.30
N LEU A 576 -0.12 28.82 0.14
CA LEU A 576 -0.07 29.78 -0.97
C LEU A 576 -0.95 29.30 -2.12
N THR A 577 -1.61 30.23 -2.83
CA THR A 577 -2.36 29.99 -4.06
C THR A 577 -1.87 30.92 -5.16
N PHE A 578 -1.55 30.38 -6.32
CA PHE A 578 -1.07 31.07 -7.50
C PHE A 578 -2.21 31.18 -8.51
N HIS A 579 -2.44 32.38 -9.04
CA HIS A 579 -3.50 32.67 -9.98
C HIS A 579 -2.86 33.14 -11.29
N TRP A 580 -3.37 32.67 -12.43
CA TRP A 580 -2.93 33.12 -13.75
C TRP A 580 -4.02 33.87 -14.50
N PRO A 581 -3.67 34.73 -15.47
CA PRO A 581 -4.63 35.43 -16.33
C PRO A 581 -5.58 34.50 -17.10
N THR A 582 -5.17 33.24 -17.31
CA THR A 582 -5.99 32.18 -17.93
C THR A 582 -7.10 31.67 -17.03
N GLY A 583 -7.17 32.08 -15.75
CA GLY A 583 -8.10 31.57 -14.76
C GLY A 583 -7.61 30.34 -13.99
N LEU A 584 -6.43 29.78 -14.35
CA LEU A 584 -5.80 28.67 -13.64
C LEU A 584 -5.44 29.08 -12.19
N ARG A 585 -5.71 28.18 -11.23
CA ARG A 585 -5.33 28.33 -9.82
C ARG A 585 -4.60 27.09 -9.32
N LEU A 586 -3.43 27.27 -8.71
CA LEU A 586 -2.66 26.19 -8.09
C LEU A 586 -2.33 26.54 -6.64
N SER A 587 -2.50 25.58 -5.73
CA SER A 587 -2.23 25.78 -4.30
C SER A 587 -1.09 24.88 -3.82
N THR A 588 -0.30 25.37 -2.87
CA THR A 588 0.71 24.56 -2.17
C THR A 588 0.05 23.66 -1.13
N GLU A 589 0.82 22.72 -0.58
CA GLU A 589 0.42 21.97 0.62
C GLU A 589 0.19 22.92 1.81
N VAL A 590 -0.74 22.55 2.70
CA VAL A 590 -1.07 23.30 3.92
C VAL A 590 -0.02 23.00 4.99
N SER A 591 0.70 24.03 5.44
CA SER A 591 1.62 23.97 6.58
C SER A 591 0.88 24.25 7.89
N VAL A 592 1.23 23.53 8.97
CA VAL A 592 0.63 23.70 10.31
C VAL A 592 1.73 23.83 11.36
N GLY A 593 1.70 24.90 12.18
CA GLY A 593 2.76 25.23 13.15
C GLY A 593 2.30 25.40 14.60
N ARG A 594 3.22 25.17 15.57
CA ARG A 594 3.10 25.49 17.01
C ARG A 594 4.49 25.80 17.62
N GLU A 595 4.58 26.73 18.58
CA GLU A 595 5.82 27.03 19.31
C GLU A 595 6.10 25.97 20.41
N LEU A 596 7.33 25.45 20.45
CA LEU A 596 7.84 24.58 21.52
C LEU A 596 8.76 25.42 22.42
N ASN A 597 8.32 25.69 23.64
CA ASN A 597 9.04 26.53 24.60
C ASN A 597 10.29 25.77 25.11
N LEU A 598 11.46 26.06 24.55
CA LEU A 598 12.76 25.46 24.89
C LEU A 598 13.71 26.51 25.47
N THR A 599 13.51 26.90 26.73
CA THR A 599 14.34 27.93 27.40
C THR A 599 14.87 27.52 28.79
N GLY A 600 14.92 26.21 29.12
CA GLY A 600 15.24 25.74 30.47
C GLY A 600 16.50 24.88 30.68
N LEU A 601 17.32 24.57 29.67
CA LEU A 601 18.36 23.52 29.79
C LEU A 601 19.68 23.84 29.05
N SER A 602 20.16 25.08 29.10
CA SER A 602 21.37 25.50 28.36
C SER A 602 22.65 25.68 29.20
N ALA A 603 22.68 25.32 30.49
CA ALA A 603 23.82 25.70 31.35
C ALA A 603 24.73 24.57 31.88
N LEU A 604 24.43 23.27 31.69
CA LEU A 604 25.18 22.21 32.42
C LEU A 604 25.61 20.96 31.62
N MET A 605 25.46 20.91 30.28
CA MET A 605 25.77 19.70 29.47
C MET A 605 26.88 19.86 28.41
N GLY A 606 27.77 20.84 28.57
CA GLY A 606 28.74 21.23 27.54
C GLY A 606 29.88 20.25 27.21
N PHE A 607 30.06 19.13 27.93
CA PHE A 607 31.26 18.29 27.71
C PHE A 607 31.04 16.78 27.67
N ARG A 608 29.81 16.29 27.89
CA ARG A 608 29.47 14.85 27.82
C ARG A 608 28.60 14.48 26.62
N GLN A 609 28.03 15.48 25.91
CA GLN A 609 27.09 15.30 24.81
C GLN A 609 27.72 15.07 23.43
N SER A 610 29.03 15.28 23.25
CA SER A 610 29.64 15.18 21.90
C SER A 610 29.62 13.75 21.36
N LEU A 611 29.79 12.73 22.22
CA LEU A 611 29.81 11.32 21.80
C LEU A 611 28.42 10.69 21.68
N THR A 612 27.43 11.14 22.46
CA THR A 612 26.05 10.65 22.39
C THR A 612 25.21 11.37 21.33
N SER A 613 25.51 12.63 21.03
CA SER A 613 24.84 13.41 19.96
C SER A 613 25.12 12.85 18.56
N THR A 614 26.34 12.37 18.29
CA THR A 614 26.67 11.81 16.97
C THR A 614 25.98 10.47 16.72
N MET A 615 25.78 9.64 17.75
CA MET A 615 24.99 8.41 17.62
C MET A 615 23.48 8.69 17.47
N LEU A 616 22.92 9.64 18.23
CA LEU A 616 21.49 9.97 18.14
C LEU A 616 21.11 10.74 16.85
N GLN A 617 22.03 11.52 16.27
CA GLN A 617 21.79 12.19 14.98
C GLN A 617 21.84 11.22 13.80
N ILE A 618 22.61 10.12 13.90
CA ILE A 618 22.60 9.04 12.90
C ILE A 618 21.26 8.27 12.95
N ASP A 619 20.69 8.08 14.14
CA ASP A 619 19.36 7.48 14.32
C ASP A 619 18.23 8.31 13.67
N LEU A 620 18.30 9.63 13.74
CA LEU A 620 17.29 10.53 13.14
C LEU A 620 17.43 10.72 11.63
N LEU A 621 18.65 10.62 11.08
CA LEU A 621 18.89 10.67 9.64
C LEU A 621 18.45 9.38 8.92
N LEU A 622 18.60 8.22 9.57
CA LEU A 622 18.17 6.93 9.00
C LEU A 622 16.64 6.78 8.92
N ILE A 623 15.91 7.30 9.92
CA ILE A 623 14.43 7.34 9.90
C ILE A 623 13.90 8.22 8.74
N SER A 624 14.67 9.21 8.30
CA SER A 624 14.31 10.08 7.16
C SER A 624 14.70 9.51 5.78
N SER A 625 15.50 8.44 5.73
CA SER A 625 16.05 7.89 4.48
C SER A 625 15.39 6.58 4.00
N VAL A 626 14.46 6.02 4.78
CA VAL A 626 13.56 4.97 4.29
C VAL A 626 12.42 5.65 3.52
N PRO A 627 12.29 5.47 2.19
CA PRO A 627 11.14 5.99 1.47
C PRO A 627 9.87 5.31 2.02
N VAL A 628 9.02 6.11 2.64
CA VAL A 628 7.71 5.68 3.15
C VAL A 628 6.74 5.71 1.99
N THR A 629 6.35 4.55 1.48
CA THR A 629 5.14 4.45 0.66
C THR A 629 3.93 4.68 1.57
N LYS A 630 3.15 5.71 1.21
CA LYS A 630 2.04 6.23 2.01
C LYS A 630 0.83 5.30 1.89
N GLY A 631 0.56 4.55 2.95
CA GLY A 631 -0.63 3.70 3.08
C GLY A 631 -0.82 3.24 4.53
N GLY A 632 -1.80 3.82 5.22
CA GLY A 632 -2.24 3.38 6.54
C GLY A 632 -2.80 4.53 7.39
N SER A 633 -3.94 4.28 8.04
CA SER A 633 -4.51 5.13 9.10
C SER A 633 -3.43 5.65 10.05
N ASP A 634 -3.49 6.89 10.54
CA ASP A 634 -2.39 7.45 11.38
C ASP A 634 -2.03 6.61 12.62
N LEU A 635 -2.93 5.76 13.13
CA LEU A 635 -2.62 4.73 14.14
C LEU A 635 -1.92 3.48 13.55
N ALA A 636 -2.46 2.85 12.50
CA ALA A 636 -1.80 1.68 11.88
C ALA A 636 -0.54 2.01 11.06
N ALA A 637 -0.40 3.23 10.52
CA ALA A 637 0.82 3.74 9.90
C ALA A 637 1.84 4.16 10.96
N ALA A 638 1.41 4.73 12.10
CA ALA A 638 2.30 4.88 13.25
C ALA A 638 2.75 3.52 13.77
N ASP A 639 1.88 2.52 13.84
CA ASP A 639 2.24 1.16 14.28
C ASP A 639 3.11 0.44 13.24
N ARG A 640 2.87 0.61 11.93
CA ARG A 640 3.75 0.10 10.86
C ARG A 640 5.13 0.77 10.90
N ARG A 641 5.19 2.09 11.09
CA ARG A 641 6.45 2.83 11.29
C ARG A 641 7.16 2.42 12.57
N ARG A 642 6.43 2.20 13.67
CA ARG A 642 6.98 1.72 14.94
C ARG A 642 7.56 0.32 14.80
N VAL A 643 6.85 -0.62 14.17
CA VAL A 643 7.33 -1.99 13.91
C VAL A 643 8.57 -1.98 13.03
N LEU A 644 8.57 -1.20 11.95
CA LEU A 644 9.72 -1.10 11.04
C LEU A 644 10.93 -0.44 11.73
N ALA A 645 10.71 0.64 12.49
CA ALA A 645 11.76 1.28 13.28
C ALA A 645 12.33 0.32 14.33
N ALA A 646 11.48 -0.41 15.05
CA ALA A 646 11.91 -1.41 16.02
C ALA A 646 12.71 -2.55 15.35
N ALA A 647 12.25 -3.08 14.22
CA ALA A 647 12.97 -4.11 13.49
C ALA A 647 14.35 -3.64 13.01
N THR A 648 14.44 -2.38 12.58
CA THR A 648 15.69 -1.74 12.14
C THR A 648 16.66 -1.55 13.30
N VAL A 649 16.17 -1.06 14.44
CA VAL A 649 16.97 -0.85 15.66
C VAL A 649 17.44 -2.17 16.25
N VAL A 650 16.58 -3.20 16.26
CA VAL A 650 16.96 -4.56 16.69
C VAL A 650 18.08 -5.12 15.81
N GLY A 651 17.94 -5.01 14.48
CA GLY A 651 18.98 -5.46 13.55
C GLY A 651 20.31 -4.70 13.72
N LEU A 652 20.25 -3.40 13.99
CA LEU A 652 21.44 -2.58 14.23
C LEU A 652 22.16 -2.99 15.52
N VAL A 653 21.43 -3.18 16.63
CA VAL A 653 22.01 -3.63 17.91
C VAL A 653 22.66 -5.01 17.76
N ASP A 654 21.98 -5.95 17.11
CA ASP A 654 22.50 -7.31 16.84
C ASP A 654 23.81 -7.27 16.04
N GLU A 655 23.85 -6.50 14.95
CA GLU A 655 25.05 -6.39 14.11
C GLU A 655 26.23 -5.69 14.81
N ILE A 656 25.97 -4.71 15.69
CA ILE A 656 27.05 -4.13 16.51
C ILE A 656 27.58 -5.18 17.49
N ASP A 657 26.72 -5.98 18.12
CA ASP A 657 27.11 -7.04 19.06
C ASP A 657 27.98 -8.12 18.37
N ILE A 658 27.66 -8.46 17.12
CA ILE A 658 28.50 -9.33 16.29
C ILE A 658 29.88 -8.70 16.02
N GLY A 659 29.91 -7.42 15.65
CA GLY A 659 31.16 -6.69 15.36
C GLY A 659 32.04 -6.45 16.59
N LEU A 660 31.45 -6.38 17.79
CA LEU A 660 32.13 -6.02 19.02
C LEU A 660 33.24 -6.99 19.43
N LEU A 661 33.03 -8.29 19.16
CA LEU A 661 34.04 -9.32 19.44
C LEU A 661 35.32 -9.09 18.61
N ALA A 662 35.16 -8.92 17.30
CA ALA A 662 36.27 -8.68 16.38
C ALA A 662 37.00 -7.38 16.69
N ALA A 663 36.25 -6.33 17.05
CA ALA A 663 36.81 -5.04 17.43
C ALA A 663 37.62 -5.07 18.76
N SER A 664 37.41 -6.10 19.58
CA SER A 664 38.08 -6.28 20.87
C SER A 664 39.31 -7.20 20.81
N PHE A 665 39.62 -7.79 19.65
CA PHE A 665 40.67 -8.80 19.50
C PHE A 665 42.03 -8.38 20.04
N MET A 666 42.53 -7.19 19.68
CA MET A 666 43.82 -6.69 20.17
C MET A 666 43.84 -6.47 21.68
N GLN A 667 42.71 -6.03 22.26
CA GLN A 667 42.61 -5.82 23.70
C GLN A 667 42.58 -7.15 24.45
N LEU A 668 41.90 -8.16 23.92
CA LEU A 668 41.88 -9.52 24.46
C LEU A 668 43.25 -10.20 24.35
N GLU A 669 44.00 -9.94 23.28
CA GLU A 669 45.39 -10.40 23.18
C GLU A 669 46.26 -9.74 24.26
N LYS A 670 46.19 -8.42 24.42
CA LYS A 670 46.99 -7.69 25.41
C LYS A 670 46.69 -8.10 26.85
N GLU A 671 45.43 -8.38 27.18
CA GLU A 671 45.00 -8.71 28.54
C GLU A 671 45.18 -10.20 28.88
N PHE A 672 44.86 -11.11 27.96
CA PHE A 672 44.82 -12.56 28.23
C PHE A 672 45.80 -13.39 27.39
N GLY A 673 46.55 -12.77 26.48
CA GLY A 673 47.46 -13.48 25.58
C GLY A 673 46.73 -14.32 24.52
N PHE A 674 45.47 -14.03 24.23
CA PHE A 674 44.70 -14.75 23.21
C PHE A 674 45.25 -14.44 21.82
N ALA A 675 46.11 -15.31 21.32
CA ALA A 675 46.68 -15.21 19.98
C ALA A 675 45.60 -15.33 18.89
N PRO A 676 45.90 -14.89 17.64
CA PRO A 676 44.95 -14.95 16.53
C PRO A 676 44.35 -16.35 16.24
N ASP A 677 45.04 -17.44 16.57
CA ASP A 677 44.52 -18.81 16.42
C ASP A 677 43.37 -19.10 17.41
N VAL A 678 43.48 -18.64 18.65
CA VAL A 678 42.44 -18.77 19.68
C VAL A 678 41.26 -17.86 19.34
N LEU A 679 41.53 -16.60 18.98
CA LEU A 679 40.50 -15.65 18.57
C LEU A 679 39.75 -16.12 17.31
N GLY A 680 40.45 -16.73 16.35
CA GLY A 680 39.86 -17.34 15.16
C GLY A 680 38.94 -18.51 15.47
N LYS A 681 39.31 -19.38 16.43
CA LYS A 681 38.44 -20.48 16.91
C LYS A 681 37.23 -19.94 17.66
N LEU A 682 37.37 -18.85 18.42
CA LEU A 682 36.27 -18.20 19.11
C LEU A 682 35.27 -17.59 18.13
N LEU A 683 35.77 -16.92 17.07
CA LEU A 683 34.95 -16.39 15.98
C LEU A 683 34.19 -17.52 15.25
N MET A 684 34.85 -18.65 14.98
CA MET A 684 34.21 -19.84 14.40
C MET A 684 33.07 -20.35 15.29
N ALA A 685 33.33 -20.54 16.59
CA ALA A 685 32.33 -21.06 17.52
C ALA A 685 31.10 -20.15 17.62
N ARG A 686 31.33 -18.82 17.66
CA ARG A 686 30.25 -17.81 17.62
C ARG A 686 29.47 -17.88 16.30
N GLY A 687 30.16 -17.87 15.16
CA GLY A 687 29.52 -17.88 13.83
C GLY A 687 28.71 -19.14 13.55
N LEU A 688 29.20 -20.31 13.96
CA LEU A 688 28.46 -21.58 13.90
C LEU A 688 27.24 -21.59 14.81
N ALA A 689 27.39 -21.12 16.05
CA ALA A 689 26.28 -21.02 16.98
C ALA A 689 25.17 -20.11 16.43
N ASN A 690 25.53 -18.98 15.78
CA ASN A 690 24.58 -18.05 15.14
C ASN A 690 23.89 -18.66 13.91
N SER A 691 24.64 -19.34 13.05
CA SER A 691 24.12 -19.87 11.79
C SER A 691 23.19 -21.07 12.01
N LEU A 692 23.51 -21.95 12.98
CA LEU A 692 22.72 -23.15 13.27
C LEU A 692 21.48 -22.83 14.13
N SER A 693 21.54 -21.83 15.00
CA SER A 693 20.41 -21.42 15.83
C SER A 693 19.27 -20.79 15.02
N GLY A 694 19.56 -20.17 13.86
CA GLY A 694 18.54 -19.60 12.97
C GLY A 694 17.48 -20.62 12.53
N ILE A 695 17.86 -21.89 12.33
CA ILE A 695 16.92 -22.98 11.99
C ILE A 695 15.98 -23.27 13.17
N VAL A 696 16.55 -23.31 14.38
CA VAL A 696 15.82 -23.56 15.63
C VAL A 696 14.83 -22.42 15.90
N TRP A 697 15.29 -21.17 15.82
CA TRP A 697 14.45 -20.00 16.06
C TRP A 697 13.42 -19.76 14.97
N GLY A 698 13.72 -20.07 13.71
CA GLY A 698 12.72 -20.05 12.63
C GLY A 698 11.55 -20.97 12.94
N SER A 699 11.84 -22.22 13.34
CA SER A 699 10.78 -23.18 13.71
C SER A 699 10.03 -22.81 14.99
N LEU A 700 10.71 -22.20 15.97
CA LEU A 700 10.08 -21.72 17.21
C LEU A 700 9.22 -20.46 16.98
N ALA A 701 9.64 -19.55 16.09
CA ALA A 701 8.91 -18.33 15.73
C ALA A 701 7.60 -18.60 14.96
N ASP A 702 7.46 -19.80 14.42
CA ASP A 702 6.21 -20.30 13.82
C ASP A 702 5.25 -20.90 14.86
N ARG A 703 5.70 -21.14 16.10
CA ARG A 703 4.94 -21.88 17.14
C ARG A 703 4.65 -21.08 18.41
N LEU A 704 5.55 -20.17 18.78
CA LEU A 704 5.46 -19.37 20.00
C LEU A 704 5.28 -17.89 19.65
N ASP A 705 4.79 -17.09 20.61
CA ASP A 705 4.63 -15.65 20.45
C ASP A 705 5.98 -14.99 20.10
N ARG A 706 6.06 -14.45 18.88
CA ARG A 706 7.24 -13.81 18.31
C ARG A 706 7.75 -12.65 19.17
N LYS A 707 6.84 -11.90 19.82
CA LYS A 707 7.20 -10.82 20.75
C LYS A 707 7.97 -11.39 21.94
N ARG A 708 7.46 -12.46 22.56
CA ARG A 708 8.11 -13.10 23.73
C ARG A 708 9.42 -13.74 23.38
N ILE A 709 9.51 -14.42 22.23
CA ILE A 709 10.78 -14.96 21.74
C ILE A 709 11.80 -13.84 21.58
N MET A 710 11.43 -12.74 20.91
CA MET A 710 12.31 -11.60 20.69
C MET A 710 12.77 -10.98 22.02
N VAL A 711 11.84 -10.61 22.91
CA VAL A 711 12.18 -9.99 24.20
C VAL A 711 13.05 -10.90 25.04
N ALA A 712 12.66 -12.17 25.18
CA ALA A 712 13.35 -13.08 26.09
C ALA A 712 14.73 -13.51 25.54
N SER A 713 14.86 -13.69 24.22
CA SER A 713 16.16 -13.94 23.58
C SER A 713 17.09 -12.73 23.67
N MET A 714 16.61 -11.52 23.42
CA MET A 714 17.40 -10.29 23.56
C MET A 714 17.81 -10.01 25.01
N MET A 715 16.93 -10.25 25.99
CA MET A 715 17.30 -10.15 27.40
C MET A 715 18.43 -11.11 27.75
N LEU A 716 18.34 -12.37 27.32
CA LEU A 716 19.40 -13.34 27.58
C LEU A 716 20.69 -13.01 26.83
N ALA A 717 20.62 -12.60 25.56
CA ALA A 717 21.77 -12.13 24.80
C ALA A 717 22.47 -10.98 25.54
N GLY A 718 21.71 -9.94 25.94
CA GLY A 718 22.24 -8.79 26.67
C GLY A 718 22.84 -9.16 28.03
N ILE A 719 22.25 -10.11 28.78
CA ILE A 719 22.81 -10.63 30.03
C ILE A 719 24.16 -11.31 29.78
N PHE A 720 24.26 -12.19 28.78
CA PHE A 720 25.53 -12.85 28.44
C PHE A 720 26.57 -11.85 27.90
N THR A 721 26.14 -10.81 27.18
CA THR A 721 27.01 -9.70 26.75
C THR A 721 27.55 -8.94 27.96
N MET A 722 26.73 -8.63 28.97
CA MET A 722 27.18 -8.00 30.23
C MET A 722 28.04 -8.93 31.11
N LEU A 723 27.84 -10.25 31.02
CA LEU A 723 28.61 -11.23 31.80
C LEU A 723 30.00 -11.46 31.20
N THR A 724 30.14 -11.39 29.88
CA THR A 724 31.41 -11.59 29.16
C THR A 724 32.61 -10.84 29.75
N PRO A 725 32.52 -9.53 30.09
CA PRO A 725 33.65 -8.85 30.70
C PRO A 725 34.05 -9.44 32.05
N GLU A 726 33.14 -9.97 32.85
CA GLU A 726 33.48 -10.52 34.17
C GLU A 726 34.23 -11.87 34.10
N LEU A 727 34.34 -12.46 32.91
CA LEU A 727 35.02 -13.73 32.70
C LEU A 727 36.50 -13.55 32.40
N THR A 728 37.30 -14.43 32.98
CA THR A 728 38.77 -14.47 32.82
C THR A 728 39.25 -15.79 32.21
N THR A 729 38.36 -16.76 32.02
CA THR A 729 38.70 -18.09 31.50
C THR A 729 38.31 -18.22 30.03
N LEU A 730 39.18 -18.84 29.23
CA LEU A 730 38.91 -19.04 27.79
C LEU A 730 37.61 -19.82 27.53
N GLN A 731 37.35 -20.87 28.32
CA GLN A 731 36.09 -21.63 28.24
C GLN A 731 34.87 -20.77 28.54
N GLY A 732 35.00 -19.83 29.49
CA GLY A 732 33.98 -18.83 29.78
C GLY A 732 33.67 -17.97 28.56
N PHE A 733 34.69 -17.46 27.87
CA PHE A 733 34.50 -16.70 26.63
C PHE A 733 33.81 -17.52 25.54
N PHE A 734 34.21 -18.77 25.31
CA PHE A 734 33.50 -19.64 24.35
C PHE A 734 32.03 -19.82 24.73
N ALA A 735 31.75 -20.11 26.00
CA ALA A 735 30.39 -20.32 26.47
C ALA A 735 29.51 -19.07 26.32
N THR A 736 30.01 -17.89 26.69
CA THR A 736 29.23 -16.65 26.54
C THR A 736 29.07 -16.24 25.09
N GLN A 737 30.13 -16.30 24.27
CA GLN A 737 30.04 -15.92 22.85
C GLN A 737 29.10 -16.84 22.08
N MET A 738 29.12 -18.15 22.33
CA MET A 738 28.16 -19.09 21.73
C MET A 738 26.74 -18.85 22.25
N SER A 739 26.58 -18.49 23.52
CA SER A 739 25.25 -18.18 24.08
C SER A 739 24.68 -16.89 23.50
N ILE A 740 25.48 -15.83 23.40
CA ILE A 740 25.09 -14.57 22.75
C ILE A 740 24.66 -14.86 21.31
N ALA A 741 25.49 -15.55 20.53
CA ALA A 741 25.16 -15.94 19.15
C ALA A 741 23.91 -16.82 19.04
N PHE A 742 23.71 -17.76 19.96
CA PHE A 742 22.52 -18.59 19.96
C PHE A 742 21.26 -17.74 20.16
N PHE A 743 21.22 -16.85 21.15
CA PHE A 743 20.04 -16.05 21.45
C PHE A 743 19.82 -14.90 20.46
N ALA A 744 20.89 -14.22 20.04
CA ALA A 744 20.81 -13.08 19.13
C ALA A 744 20.28 -13.47 17.73
N ALA A 745 20.58 -14.70 17.27
CA ALA A 745 20.06 -15.24 16.01
C ALA A 745 18.53 -15.31 15.90
N ALA A 746 17.79 -15.19 17.01
CA ALA A 746 16.33 -15.10 16.98
C ALA A 746 15.84 -13.79 16.31
N ALA A 747 16.67 -12.75 16.28
CA ALA A 747 16.32 -11.43 15.77
C ALA A 747 16.01 -11.44 14.27
N VAL A 748 16.86 -12.09 13.47
CA VAL A 748 16.75 -12.12 12.00
C VAL A 748 15.44 -12.74 11.50
N PRO A 749 15.04 -13.98 11.85
CA PRO A 749 13.81 -14.58 11.32
C PRO A 749 12.56 -13.81 11.76
N VAL A 750 12.55 -13.24 12.97
CA VAL A 750 11.40 -12.48 13.48
C VAL A 750 11.30 -11.11 12.80
N THR A 751 12.42 -10.37 12.66
CA THR A 751 12.43 -9.07 11.97
C THR A 751 12.14 -9.20 10.48
N GLN A 752 12.71 -10.21 9.80
CA GLN A 752 12.44 -10.49 8.38
C GLN A 752 10.97 -10.87 8.15
N SER A 753 10.38 -11.68 9.04
CA SER A 753 8.96 -12.03 8.99
C SER A 753 8.07 -10.79 9.19
N LEU A 754 8.36 -9.96 10.21
CA LEU A 754 7.64 -8.72 10.49
C LEU A 754 7.70 -7.73 9.31
N VAL A 755 8.87 -7.55 8.71
CA VAL A 755 9.05 -6.69 7.54
C VAL A 755 8.30 -7.26 6.33
N SER A 756 8.38 -8.58 6.10
CA SER A 756 7.70 -9.21 4.96
C SER A 756 6.17 -9.17 5.05
N GLU A 757 5.61 -9.19 6.26
CA GLU A 757 4.17 -9.17 6.52
C GLU A 757 3.58 -7.75 6.54
N LYS A 758 4.37 -6.76 6.98
CA LYS A 758 3.92 -5.36 7.13
C LYS A 758 4.34 -4.44 5.96
N VAL A 759 5.22 -4.89 5.06
CA VAL A 759 5.69 -4.11 3.88
C VAL A 759 5.20 -4.75 2.58
N GLU A 760 4.60 -3.92 1.71
CA GLU A 760 4.06 -4.33 0.41
C GLU A 760 5.13 -4.87 -0.53
N ALA A 761 4.76 -5.82 -1.38
CA ALA A 761 5.71 -6.57 -2.22
C ALA A 761 6.54 -5.70 -3.17
N THR A 762 6.03 -4.52 -3.55
CA THR A 762 6.68 -3.51 -4.39
C THR A 762 7.82 -2.76 -3.69
N ASP A 763 7.75 -2.60 -2.37
CA ASP A 763 8.70 -1.78 -1.59
C ASP A 763 9.68 -2.60 -0.75
N ARG A 764 9.51 -3.92 -0.72
CA ARG A 764 10.39 -4.84 0.02
C ARG A 764 11.86 -4.71 -0.38
N GLY A 765 12.15 -4.46 -1.66
CA GLY A 765 13.52 -4.26 -2.14
C GLY A 765 14.22 -3.09 -1.46
N VAL A 766 13.50 -1.98 -1.26
CA VAL A 766 14.05 -0.81 -0.58
C VAL A 766 14.13 -1.05 0.93
N ALA A 767 13.14 -1.70 1.55
CA ALA A 767 13.22 -2.09 2.96
C ALA A 767 14.41 -3.02 3.25
N PHE A 768 14.69 -3.98 2.36
CA PHE A 768 15.87 -4.85 2.46
C PHE A 768 17.19 -4.13 2.16
N ALA A 769 17.16 -3.10 1.31
CA ALA A 769 18.31 -2.24 1.06
C ALA A 769 18.61 -1.34 2.27
N SER A 770 17.60 -0.77 2.92
CA SER A 770 17.75 -0.01 4.17
C SER A 770 18.32 -0.87 5.29
N LEU A 771 17.83 -2.10 5.46
CA LEU A 771 18.42 -3.07 6.40
C LEU A 771 19.89 -3.40 6.07
N ALA A 772 20.24 -3.51 4.78
CA ALA A 772 21.63 -3.74 4.37
C ALA A 772 22.55 -2.53 4.66
N MET A 773 22.02 -1.30 4.58
CA MET A 773 22.76 -0.09 4.96
C MET A 773 23.05 -0.04 6.48
N CYS A 774 22.13 -0.54 7.32
CA CYS A 774 22.34 -0.65 8.76
C CYS A 774 23.59 -1.45 9.13
N SER A 775 23.98 -2.45 8.32
CA SER A 775 25.21 -3.21 8.56
C SER A 775 26.47 -2.33 8.54
N GLY A 776 26.54 -1.35 7.63
CA GLY A 776 27.66 -0.42 7.54
C GLY A 776 27.76 0.50 8.76
N PHE A 777 26.62 1.03 9.23
CA PHE A 777 26.58 1.84 10.45
C PHE A 777 26.95 1.02 11.69
N SER A 778 26.50 -0.22 11.76
CA SER A 778 26.76 -1.14 12.87
C SER A 778 28.24 -1.47 13.01
N CYS A 779 28.93 -1.78 11.90
CA CYS A 779 30.37 -2.00 11.91
C CYS A 779 31.15 -0.77 12.39
N SER A 780 30.76 0.44 11.97
CA SER A 780 31.37 1.69 12.46
C SER A 780 31.15 1.88 13.96
N ALA A 781 29.94 1.67 14.45
CA ALA A 781 29.62 1.81 15.86
C ALA A 781 30.38 0.80 16.73
N ALA A 782 30.50 -0.46 16.30
CA ALA A 782 31.29 -1.47 17.00
C ALA A 782 32.78 -1.08 17.10
N ALA A 783 33.37 -0.67 15.97
CA ALA A 783 34.76 -0.24 15.93
C ALA A 783 35.00 0.99 16.81
N LEU A 784 34.12 2.00 16.77
CA LEU A 784 34.25 3.22 17.57
C LEU A 784 34.06 2.95 19.08
N LEU A 785 33.09 2.12 19.46
CA LEU A 785 32.87 1.75 20.86
C LEU A 785 34.10 1.04 21.45
N ALA A 786 34.62 0.03 20.75
CA ALA A 786 35.81 -0.69 21.19
C ALA A 786 37.09 0.16 21.08
N GLY A 787 37.17 1.11 20.15
CA GLY A 787 38.36 1.94 19.94
C GLY A 787 38.48 3.12 20.91
N VAL A 788 37.36 3.64 21.41
CA VAL A 788 37.32 4.80 22.33
C VAL A 788 37.18 4.36 23.79
N LEU A 789 36.48 3.26 24.05
CA LEU A 789 36.26 2.73 25.39
C LEU A 789 37.09 1.46 25.61
N SER A 790 37.25 1.04 26.85
CA SER A 790 37.75 -0.31 27.10
C SER A 790 36.74 -1.34 26.57
N TRP A 791 37.23 -2.49 26.07
CA TRP A 791 36.35 -3.57 25.62
C TRP A 791 35.34 -3.96 26.73
N ARG A 792 35.77 -3.96 27.99
CA ARG A 792 34.90 -4.24 29.15
C ARG A 792 33.72 -3.27 29.24
N GLU A 793 33.97 -1.97 29.10
CA GLU A 793 32.91 -0.95 29.12
C GLU A 793 32.02 -1.05 27.88
N ALA A 794 32.61 -1.32 26.71
CA ALA A 794 31.86 -1.49 25.47
C ALA A 794 30.86 -2.65 25.55
N TYR A 795 31.27 -3.79 26.11
CA TYR A 795 30.38 -4.95 26.36
C TYR A 795 29.30 -4.64 27.42
N ARG A 796 29.62 -3.92 28.49
CA ARG A 796 28.61 -3.53 29.51
C ARG A 796 27.57 -2.58 28.94
N ILE A 797 28.00 -1.56 28.19
CA ILE A 797 27.12 -0.60 27.54
C ILE A 797 26.22 -1.31 26.55
N MET A 798 26.79 -2.20 25.72
CA MET A 798 26.02 -2.91 24.70
C MET A 798 25.01 -3.90 25.31
N GLY A 799 25.43 -4.69 26.30
CA GLY A 799 24.51 -5.61 26.98
C GLY A 799 23.38 -4.85 27.70
N GLY A 800 23.69 -3.70 28.32
CA GLY A 800 22.70 -2.81 28.91
C GLY A 800 21.75 -2.19 27.87
N ALA A 801 22.25 -1.78 26.71
CA ALA A 801 21.45 -1.26 25.60
C ALA A 801 20.51 -2.34 25.04
N THR A 802 21.00 -3.57 24.90
CA THR A 802 20.21 -4.72 24.42
C THR A 802 19.08 -5.08 25.39
N ILE A 803 19.35 -5.10 26.70
CA ILE A 803 18.32 -5.33 27.73
C ILE A 803 17.31 -4.17 27.75
N SER A 804 17.78 -2.93 27.68
CA SER A 804 16.92 -1.74 27.66
C SER A 804 15.99 -1.76 26.45
N LEU A 805 16.51 -2.11 25.27
CA LEU A 805 15.72 -2.29 24.06
C LEU A 805 14.69 -3.41 24.23
N ALA A 806 15.06 -4.56 24.81
CA ALA A 806 14.13 -5.65 25.08
C ALA A 806 12.99 -5.22 26.03
N LEU A 807 13.29 -4.42 27.07
CA LEU A 807 12.28 -3.84 27.98
C LEU A 807 11.39 -2.82 27.26
N CYS A 808 11.96 -1.97 26.41
CA CYS A 808 11.20 -1.05 25.57
C CYS A 808 10.26 -1.81 24.63
N LEU A 809 10.72 -2.88 23.99
CA LEU A 809 9.90 -3.73 23.12
C LEU A 809 8.77 -4.43 23.90
N LEU A 810 9.05 -4.83 25.15
CA LEU A 810 8.06 -5.44 26.02
C LEU A 810 6.89 -4.48 26.33
N VAL A 811 7.18 -3.19 26.54
CA VAL A 811 6.19 -2.15 26.87
C VAL A 811 5.51 -1.56 25.62
N ALA A 812 6.27 -1.33 24.54
CA ALA A 812 5.81 -0.56 23.39
C ALA A 812 5.01 -1.37 22.35
N PHE A 813 5.15 -2.70 22.31
CA PHE A 813 4.48 -3.54 21.31
C PHE A 813 3.40 -4.41 21.95
N PRO A 814 2.16 -4.46 21.43
CA PRO A 814 1.16 -5.42 21.89
C PRO A 814 1.54 -6.86 21.49
N ALA A 815 1.16 -7.86 22.29
CA ALA A 815 1.38 -9.26 21.94
C ALA A 815 0.47 -9.68 20.77
N GLU A 816 1.02 -10.33 19.75
CA GLU A 816 0.24 -10.83 18.61
C GLU A 816 -0.29 -12.24 18.95
N CYS A 817 -1.61 -12.43 18.93
CA CYS A 817 -2.22 -13.75 19.12
C CYS A 817 -2.21 -14.53 17.81
N ARG A 818 -1.41 -15.61 17.74
CA ARG A 818 -1.51 -16.62 16.67
C ARG A 818 -1.84 -17.99 17.25
N PRO A 819 -2.72 -18.78 16.59
CA PRO A 819 -2.96 -20.16 16.98
C PRO A 819 -1.68 -20.98 16.80
N ALA A 820 -1.32 -21.76 17.82
CA ALA A 820 -0.15 -22.63 17.77
C ALA A 820 -0.35 -23.71 16.68
N SER A 821 0.63 -23.85 15.79
CA SER A 821 0.65 -24.91 14.77
C SER A 821 0.68 -26.29 15.41
N GLU A 822 -0.27 -27.17 15.05
CA GLU A 822 -0.37 -28.56 15.54
C GLU A 822 0.73 -29.50 14.99
N ARG A 823 1.61 -29.03 14.10
CA ARG A 823 2.66 -29.88 13.49
C ARG A 823 3.83 -30.15 14.45
N THR A 824 4.27 -31.41 14.53
CA THR A 824 5.48 -31.79 15.28
C THR A 824 6.74 -31.11 14.72
N LEU A 825 7.78 -30.95 15.54
CA LEU A 825 9.07 -30.35 15.13
C LEU A 825 9.70 -31.13 13.97
N GLU A 826 9.62 -32.46 14.04
CA GLU A 826 10.13 -33.38 13.03
C GLU A 826 9.39 -33.24 11.68
N GLY A 827 8.07 -33.16 11.68
CA GLY A 827 7.29 -33.02 10.44
C GLY A 827 7.55 -31.70 9.71
N ALA A 828 7.74 -30.60 10.44
CA ALA A 828 8.10 -29.31 9.86
C ALA A 828 9.51 -29.33 9.24
N LEU A 829 10.49 -29.89 9.95
CA LEU A 829 11.86 -30.03 9.45
C LEU A 829 11.93 -30.92 8.21
N ALA A 830 11.17 -32.01 8.15
CA ALA A 830 11.12 -32.90 6.99
C ALA A 830 10.62 -32.17 5.72
N THR A 831 9.57 -31.36 5.85
CA THR A 831 9.00 -30.60 4.72
C THR A 831 9.96 -29.49 4.23
N GLU A 832 10.67 -28.84 5.16
CA GLU A 832 11.70 -27.85 4.81
C GLU A 832 12.89 -28.50 4.08
N MET A 833 13.28 -29.72 4.46
CA MET A 833 14.34 -30.49 3.77
C MET A 833 13.94 -30.87 2.34
N GLU A 834 12.70 -31.26 2.11
CA GLU A 834 12.20 -31.60 0.77
C GLU A 834 12.23 -30.38 -0.16
N GLN A 835 11.79 -29.22 0.34
CA GLN A 835 11.83 -27.96 -0.42
C GLN A 835 13.26 -27.49 -0.69
N LEU A 836 14.17 -27.66 0.27
CA LEU A 836 15.58 -27.36 0.11
C LEU A 836 16.19 -28.20 -1.02
N TRP A 837 15.91 -29.51 -1.05
CA TRP A 837 16.38 -30.40 -2.11
C TRP A 837 15.93 -29.99 -3.50
N ALA A 838 14.69 -29.50 -3.65
CA ALA A 838 14.20 -28.97 -4.92
C ALA A 838 15.00 -27.75 -5.41
N ILE A 839 15.39 -26.85 -4.49
CA ILE A 839 16.17 -25.65 -4.79
C ILE A 839 17.60 -26.02 -5.23
N PHE A 840 18.22 -27.01 -4.57
CA PHE A 840 19.56 -27.49 -4.91
C PHE A 840 19.68 -28.08 -6.32
N ARG A 841 18.57 -28.48 -6.96
CA ARG A 841 18.58 -28.96 -8.34
C ARG A 841 18.91 -27.85 -9.35
N ILE A 842 18.65 -26.58 -9.03
CA ILE A 842 18.87 -25.42 -9.93
C ILE A 842 20.38 -25.18 -10.12
N PRO A 843 20.94 -25.32 -11.34
CA PRO A 843 22.36 -25.08 -11.64
C PRO A 843 22.85 -23.68 -11.24
N THR A 844 22.09 -22.64 -11.54
CA THR A 844 22.47 -21.26 -11.19
C THR A 844 22.51 -21.05 -9.68
N PHE A 845 21.58 -21.66 -8.94
CA PHE A 845 21.59 -21.61 -7.48
C PHE A 845 22.84 -22.30 -6.90
N ARG A 846 23.27 -23.44 -7.46
CA ARG A 846 24.52 -24.10 -7.05
C ARG A 846 25.74 -23.22 -7.25
N ALA A 847 25.82 -22.52 -8.38
CA ALA A 847 26.90 -21.57 -8.66
C ALA A 847 26.89 -20.38 -7.68
N LEU A 848 25.72 -19.81 -7.40
CA LEU A 848 25.54 -18.73 -6.42
C LEU A 848 25.80 -19.17 -4.98
N LEU A 849 25.44 -20.40 -4.62
CA LEU A 849 25.71 -20.95 -3.29
C LEU A 849 27.20 -21.22 -3.09
N LEU A 850 27.86 -21.83 -4.08
CA LEU A 850 29.31 -22.07 -4.03
C LEU A 850 30.07 -20.74 -4.01
N GLY A 851 29.67 -19.78 -4.85
CA GLY A 851 30.19 -18.41 -4.85
C GLY A 851 29.98 -17.72 -3.50
N GLY A 852 28.81 -17.88 -2.87
CA GLY A 852 28.51 -17.35 -1.54
C GLY A 852 29.36 -17.97 -0.44
N VAL A 853 29.47 -19.30 -0.40
CA VAL A 853 30.31 -20.04 0.57
C VAL A 853 31.75 -19.54 0.53
N VAL A 854 32.32 -19.47 -0.66
CA VAL A 854 33.72 -19.06 -0.84
C VAL A 854 33.86 -17.54 -0.67
N GLY A 855 32.86 -16.76 -1.08
CA GLY A 855 32.81 -15.31 -0.95
C GLY A 855 32.64 -14.79 0.48
N CYS A 856 32.08 -15.61 1.40
CA CYS A 856 31.96 -15.27 2.83
C CYS A 856 33.27 -15.44 3.61
N ILE A 857 34.22 -16.26 3.12
CA ILE A 857 35.51 -16.48 3.77
C ILE A 857 36.32 -15.18 3.89
N PRO A 858 36.51 -14.38 2.80
CA PRO A 858 37.19 -13.10 2.86
C PRO A 858 36.61 -12.14 3.90
N TRP A 859 35.28 -11.98 3.95
CA TRP A 859 34.64 -11.05 4.88
C TRP A 859 34.83 -11.44 6.35
N ASN A 860 34.82 -12.74 6.67
CA ASN A 860 35.14 -13.21 8.02
C ASN A 860 36.66 -13.11 8.32
N ALA A 861 37.53 -13.24 7.33
CA ALA A 861 38.97 -13.01 7.51
C ALA A 861 39.26 -11.54 7.83
N LEU A 862 38.47 -10.62 7.25
CA LEU A 862 38.54 -9.18 7.51
C LEU A 862 38.08 -8.79 8.93
N SER A 863 37.53 -9.70 9.74
CA SER A 863 37.30 -9.46 11.17
C SER A 863 38.60 -9.16 11.93
N PHE A 864 39.77 -9.58 11.43
CA PHE A 864 41.07 -9.24 12.00
C PHE A 864 41.60 -7.87 11.55
N MET A 865 40.86 -7.10 10.73
CA MET A 865 41.34 -5.83 10.20
C MET A 865 41.62 -4.79 11.31
N MET A 866 40.82 -4.77 12.38
CA MET A 866 41.06 -3.85 13.51
C MET A 866 42.41 -4.13 14.17
N MET A 867 42.65 -5.40 14.50
CA MET A 867 43.92 -5.88 15.05
C MET A 867 45.09 -5.59 14.11
N PHE A 868 44.95 -5.83 12.80
CA PHE A 868 45.97 -5.51 11.81
C PHE A 868 46.32 -4.03 11.76
N VAL A 869 45.34 -3.13 11.81
CA VAL A 869 45.59 -1.69 11.83
C VAL A 869 46.26 -1.24 13.13
N GLU A 870 45.92 -1.86 14.26
CA GLU A 870 46.61 -1.59 15.53
C GLU A 870 48.06 -2.13 15.55
N ASP A 871 48.32 -3.29 14.91
CA ASP A 871 49.67 -3.84 14.72
C ASP A 871 50.54 -2.98 13.80
N LEU A 872 49.94 -2.25 12.85
CA LEU A 872 50.64 -1.22 12.07
C LEU A 872 51.12 -0.03 12.92
N GLY A 873 50.72 0.05 14.19
CA GLY A 873 51.16 1.07 15.15
C GLY A 873 50.15 2.19 15.37
N PHE A 874 48.94 2.08 14.83
CA PHE A 874 47.85 3.01 15.15
C PHE A 874 47.29 2.72 16.55
N ASP A 875 46.93 3.76 17.28
CA ASP A 875 46.16 3.63 18.51
C ASP A 875 44.72 3.19 18.20
N SER A 876 44.06 2.57 19.19
CA SER A 876 42.72 1.99 19.03
C SER A 876 41.68 3.00 18.54
N SER A 877 41.80 4.28 18.91
CA SER A 877 40.88 5.33 18.47
C SER A 877 41.07 5.69 16.99
N ARG A 878 42.32 5.79 16.51
CA ARG A 878 42.62 6.03 15.09
C ARG A 878 42.31 4.81 14.23
N ALA A 879 42.58 3.60 14.73
CA ALA A 879 42.20 2.36 14.06
C ALA A 879 40.68 2.28 13.84
N ALA A 880 39.90 2.63 14.87
CA ALA A 880 38.45 2.68 14.78
C ALA A 880 37.94 3.70 13.75
N VAL A 881 38.56 4.90 13.68
CA VAL A 881 38.21 5.91 12.67
C VAL A 881 38.51 5.41 11.25
N LEU A 882 39.65 4.73 11.04
CA LEU A 882 40.01 4.14 9.73
C LEU A 882 39.01 3.06 9.30
N LEU A 883 38.54 2.24 10.23
CA LEU A 883 37.49 1.26 9.94
C LEU A 883 36.11 1.90 9.75
N ALA A 884 35.80 3.01 10.42
CA ALA A 884 34.59 3.77 10.14
C ALA A 884 34.61 4.33 8.70
N VAL A 885 35.77 4.77 8.20
CA VAL A 885 35.94 5.19 6.78
C VAL A 885 35.71 4.01 5.82
N MET A 886 36.21 2.82 6.17
CA MET A 886 35.94 1.58 5.43
C MET A 886 34.43 1.30 5.33
N SER A 887 33.71 1.44 6.45
CA SER A 887 32.26 1.28 6.51
C SER A 887 31.48 2.30 5.67
N VAL A 888 31.92 3.56 5.59
CA VAL A 888 31.30 4.55 4.68
C VAL A 888 31.45 4.10 3.22
N GLY A 889 32.63 3.57 2.86
CA GLY A 889 32.85 2.95 1.56
C GLY A 889 31.86 1.82 1.29
N ARG A 890 31.61 0.95 2.28
CA ARG A 890 30.62 -0.15 2.18
C ARG A 890 29.19 0.36 1.97
N ILE A 891 28.76 1.40 2.68
CA ILE A 891 27.41 1.98 2.52
C ILE A 891 27.21 2.49 1.09
N LEU A 892 28.17 3.28 0.59
CA LEU A 892 28.12 3.83 -0.77
C LEU A 892 28.26 2.72 -1.82
N GLY A 893 29.10 1.73 -1.57
CA GLY A 893 29.33 0.60 -2.47
C GLY A 893 28.09 -0.27 -2.63
N CYS A 894 27.35 -0.53 -1.55
CA CYS A 894 26.06 -1.22 -1.64
C CYS A 894 25.04 -0.48 -2.51
N LEU A 895 24.97 0.86 -2.38
CA LEU A 895 24.09 1.70 -3.20
C LEU A 895 24.49 1.68 -4.68
N VAL A 896 25.78 1.90 -4.96
CA VAL A 896 26.33 1.87 -6.32
C VAL A 896 26.14 0.49 -6.96
N GLY A 897 26.38 -0.58 -6.21
CA GLY A 897 26.20 -1.95 -6.67
C GLY A 897 24.77 -2.27 -7.07
N GLY A 898 23.79 -1.81 -6.30
CA GLY A 898 22.37 -1.93 -6.65
C GLY A 898 22.03 -1.21 -7.96
N ILE A 899 22.40 0.07 -8.07
CA ILE A 899 22.12 0.89 -9.27
C ILE A 899 22.82 0.29 -10.51
N LEU A 900 24.09 -0.07 -10.39
CA LEU A 900 24.88 -0.62 -11.49
C LEU A 900 24.36 -2.01 -11.91
N GLY A 901 23.96 -2.85 -10.95
CA GLY A 901 23.35 -4.15 -11.21
C GLY A 901 22.06 -4.03 -12.03
N ASP A 902 21.17 -3.11 -11.66
CA ASP A 902 19.91 -2.88 -12.37
C ASP A 902 20.11 -2.23 -13.74
N TYR A 903 21.05 -1.29 -13.86
CA TYR A 903 21.42 -0.71 -15.14
C TYR A 903 21.96 -1.78 -16.10
N MET A 904 22.90 -2.60 -15.66
CA MET A 904 23.50 -3.65 -16.49
C MET A 904 22.51 -4.77 -16.81
N ALA A 905 21.53 -5.04 -15.96
CA ALA A 905 20.43 -5.95 -16.26
C ALA A 905 19.52 -5.44 -17.40
N ARG A 906 19.37 -4.11 -17.58
CA ARG A 906 18.64 -3.55 -18.73
C ARG A 906 19.45 -3.66 -20.02
N VAL A 907 20.76 -3.46 -19.94
CA VAL A 907 21.67 -3.54 -21.10
C VAL A 907 21.83 -4.99 -21.57
N SER A 908 22.04 -5.93 -20.64
CA SER A 908 22.14 -7.36 -20.91
C SER A 908 21.37 -8.15 -19.85
N PRO A 909 20.10 -8.50 -20.12
CA PRO A 909 19.24 -9.21 -19.16
C PRO A 909 19.81 -10.53 -18.66
N LEU A 910 20.62 -11.21 -19.48
CA LEU A 910 21.14 -12.55 -19.18
C LEU A 910 22.54 -12.55 -18.56
N HIS A 911 23.38 -11.55 -18.86
CA HIS A 911 24.81 -11.59 -18.47
C HIS A 911 25.23 -10.37 -17.65
N GLY A 912 24.43 -9.28 -17.67
CA GLY A 912 24.80 -8.00 -17.08
C GLY A 912 25.10 -8.06 -15.58
N ARG A 913 24.25 -8.75 -14.80
CA ARG A 913 24.45 -8.87 -13.35
C ARG A 913 25.71 -9.71 -13.00
N ALA A 914 25.93 -10.83 -13.68
CA ALA A 914 27.12 -11.65 -13.48
C ALA A 914 28.42 -10.89 -13.80
N PHE A 915 28.41 -10.06 -14.85
CA PHE A 915 29.53 -9.18 -15.18
C PHE A 915 29.82 -8.13 -14.09
N VAL A 916 28.79 -7.55 -13.48
CA VAL A 916 28.97 -6.59 -12.36
C VAL A 916 29.65 -7.24 -11.17
N ALA A 917 29.31 -8.50 -10.82
CA ALA A 917 29.98 -9.21 -9.75
C ALA A 917 31.46 -9.49 -10.06
N GLN A 918 31.76 -9.93 -11.28
CA GLN A 918 33.14 -10.15 -11.74
C GLN A 918 33.98 -8.86 -11.67
N LEU A 919 33.40 -7.73 -12.09
CA LEU A 919 34.05 -6.43 -12.02
C LEU A 919 34.29 -5.99 -10.57
N SER A 920 33.30 -6.15 -9.69
CA SER A 920 33.41 -5.82 -8.26
C SER A 920 34.54 -6.59 -7.57
N ILE A 921 34.68 -7.89 -7.86
CA ILE A 921 35.74 -8.73 -7.29
C ILE A 921 37.11 -8.24 -7.73
N ILE A 922 37.34 -8.07 -9.04
CA ILE A 922 38.63 -7.65 -9.58
C ILE A 922 39.02 -6.26 -9.05
N LEU A 923 38.09 -5.31 -9.09
CA LEU A 923 38.31 -3.94 -8.64
C LEU A 923 38.54 -3.85 -7.13
N GLY A 924 37.91 -4.71 -6.33
CA GLY A 924 38.09 -4.78 -4.88
C GLY A 924 39.40 -5.44 -4.43
N MET A 925 39.89 -6.44 -5.18
CA MET A 925 41.12 -7.17 -4.82
C MET A 925 42.36 -6.28 -4.79
N ALA A 926 42.52 -5.39 -5.78
CA ALA A 926 43.71 -4.54 -5.89
C ALA A 926 43.95 -3.61 -4.69
N PRO A 927 42.99 -2.77 -4.25
CA PRO A 927 43.18 -1.90 -3.09
C PRO A 927 43.34 -2.70 -1.79
N LEU A 928 42.66 -3.84 -1.62
CA LEU A 928 42.85 -4.67 -0.42
C LEU A 928 44.24 -5.31 -0.37
N TYR A 929 44.72 -5.86 -1.49
CA TYR A 929 46.07 -6.42 -1.58
C TYR A 929 47.12 -5.37 -1.23
N TRP A 930 46.93 -4.14 -1.73
CA TRP A 930 47.80 -3.02 -1.40
C TRP A 930 47.80 -2.69 0.11
N VAL A 931 46.63 -2.68 0.76
CA VAL A 931 46.52 -2.46 2.22
C VAL A 931 47.25 -3.56 2.99
N LEU A 932 47.00 -4.82 2.68
CA LEU A 932 47.50 -5.96 3.46
C LEU A 932 49.00 -6.24 3.23
N ARG A 933 49.54 -5.92 2.04
CA ARG A 933 50.91 -6.28 1.65
C ARG A 933 51.83 -5.09 1.43
N CYS A 934 51.34 -4.02 0.81
CA CYS A 934 52.21 -2.91 0.43
C CYS A 934 52.35 -1.88 1.55
N TYR A 935 51.28 -1.63 2.31
CA TYR A 935 51.27 -0.61 3.36
C TYR A 935 52.22 -0.93 4.53
N SER A 936 52.31 -2.19 4.93
CA SER A 936 53.21 -2.66 6.01
C SER A 936 54.69 -2.34 5.74
N HIS A 937 55.12 -2.37 4.47
CA HIS A 937 56.52 -2.22 4.06
C HIS A 937 57.00 -0.78 3.83
N SER A 938 56.14 0.26 3.83
CA SER A 938 56.61 1.64 3.64
C SER A 938 55.90 2.62 4.57
N SER A 939 56.65 3.56 5.16
CA SER A 939 56.12 4.64 6.01
C SER A 939 55.27 5.61 5.18
N ARG A 940 53.99 5.28 4.96
CA ARG A 940 53.02 6.06 4.19
C ARG A 940 52.03 6.79 5.09
N SER A 941 51.46 7.88 4.59
CA SER A 941 50.50 8.70 5.35
C SER A 941 49.25 7.90 5.75
N PRO A 942 48.65 8.16 6.93
CA PRO A 942 47.38 7.56 7.34
C PRO A 942 46.23 7.83 6.35
N SER A 943 46.27 8.96 5.65
CA SER A 943 45.29 9.29 4.61
C SER A 943 45.31 8.30 3.44
N SER A 944 46.49 7.79 3.05
CA SER A 944 46.59 6.79 1.98
C SER A 944 45.96 5.46 2.36
N LEU A 945 46.08 5.06 3.64
CA LEU A 945 45.40 3.88 4.18
C LEU A 945 43.89 4.08 4.21
N ALA A 946 43.41 5.23 4.70
CA ALA A 946 41.99 5.57 4.72
C ALA A 946 41.36 5.53 3.32
N SER A 947 42.02 6.15 2.32
CA SER A 947 41.56 6.13 0.93
C SER A 947 41.53 4.73 0.33
N ALA A 948 42.54 3.89 0.61
CA ALA A 948 42.57 2.52 0.12
C ALA A 948 41.49 1.64 0.75
N LEU A 949 41.26 1.75 2.07
CA LEU A 949 40.19 1.05 2.78
C LEU A 949 38.79 1.46 2.29
N PHE A 950 38.57 2.77 2.09
CA PHE A 950 37.35 3.31 1.50
C PHE A 950 37.13 2.76 0.08
N THR A 951 38.15 2.84 -0.77
CA THR A 951 38.08 2.39 -2.17
C THR A 951 37.82 0.89 -2.25
N PHE A 952 38.51 0.10 -1.43
CA PHE A 952 38.25 -1.33 -1.30
C PHE A 952 36.77 -1.62 -0.98
N SER A 953 36.23 -1.00 0.08
CA SER A 953 34.85 -1.27 0.49
C SER A 953 33.80 -0.71 -0.47
N LEU A 954 34.11 0.39 -1.15
CA LEU A 954 33.26 0.94 -2.22
C LEU A 954 33.15 -0.04 -3.39
N LEU A 955 34.24 -0.71 -3.78
CA LEU A 955 34.30 -1.54 -4.98
C LEU A 955 33.94 -3.01 -4.73
N ALA A 956 34.23 -3.56 -3.55
CA ALA A 956 34.07 -4.98 -3.24
C ALA A 956 32.65 -5.39 -2.79
N THR A 957 31.74 -4.43 -2.59
CA THR A 957 30.43 -4.67 -1.95
C THR A 957 29.25 -4.76 -2.92
N TRP A 958 29.50 -4.75 -4.24
CA TRP A 958 28.43 -4.69 -5.23
C TRP A 958 27.68 -6.02 -5.40
N CYS A 959 28.36 -7.15 -5.18
CA CYS A 959 27.84 -8.49 -5.49
C CYS A 959 26.52 -8.80 -4.77
N ASN A 960 26.45 -8.56 -3.46
CA ASN A 960 25.26 -8.94 -2.68
C ASN A 960 23.98 -8.15 -3.06
N PRO A 961 23.98 -6.81 -3.11
CA PRO A 961 22.78 -6.04 -3.48
C PRO A 961 22.52 -5.99 -4.99
N GLY A 962 23.54 -5.99 -5.84
CA GLY A 962 23.38 -5.80 -7.30
C GLY A 962 23.19 -7.10 -8.08
N VAL A 963 23.60 -8.23 -7.53
CA VAL A 963 23.71 -9.50 -8.28
C VAL A 963 23.00 -10.64 -7.53
N ASP A 964 23.47 -10.99 -6.35
CA ASP A 964 23.01 -12.20 -5.64
C ASP A 964 21.52 -12.13 -5.29
N ARG A 965 21.11 -11.08 -4.56
CA ARG A 965 19.72 -10.91 -4.12
C ARG A 965 18.72 -10.81 -5.29
N PRO A 966 18.97 -10.01 -6.35
CA PRO A 966 18.10 -9.99 -7.53
C PRO A 966 18.02 -11.34 -8.25
N LEU A 967 19.15 -12.02 -8.49
CA LEU A 967 19.15 -13.30 -9.20
C LEU A 967 18.35 -14.37 -8.46
N TRP A 968 18.42 -14.46 -7.13
CA TRP A 968 17.57 -15.38 -6.36
C TRP A 968 16.08 -15.08 -6.55
N SER A 969 15.71 -13.80 -6.57
CA SER A 969 14.31 -13.39 -6.69
C SER A 969 13.70 -13.70 -8.07
N GLU A 970 14.52 -13.75 -9.11
CA GLU A 970 14.13 -14.05 -10.48
C GLU A 970 14.03 -15.56 -10.76
N LEU A 971 14.79 -16.39 -10.01
CA LEU A 971 14.84 -17.84 -10.21
C LEU A 971 13.70 -18.61 -9.53
N VAL A 972 12.99 -18.01 -8.58
CA VAL A 972 11.94 -18.69 -7.81
C VAL A 972 10.64 -17.92 -7.66
N THR A 973 9.56 -18.67 -7.42
CA THR A 973 8.23 -18.13 -7.17
C THR A 973 8.21 -17.26 -5.91
N PRO A 974 7.32 -16.24 -5.84
CA PRO A 974 7.26 -15.30 -4.71
C PRO A 974 7.16 -15.97 -3.33
N ASN A 975 6.50 -17.14 -3.25
CA ASN A 975 6.30 -17.88 -2.01
C ASN A 975 7.58 -18.58 -1.47
N CYS A 976 8.61 -18.77 -2.31
CA CYS A 976 9.85 -19.48 -1.93
C CYS A 976 11.04 -18.54 -1.69
N ARG A 977 10.93 -17.25 -2.01
CA ARG A 977 12.04 -16.28 -1.96
C ARG A 977 12.67 -16.14 -0.57
N GLY A 978 11.85 -16.04 0.47
CA GLY A 978 12.33 -15.89 1.86
C GLY A 978 13.11 -17.12 2.35
N LYS A 979 12.68 -18.32 1.96
CA LYS A 979 13.33 -19.58 2.35
C LYS A 979 14.70 -19.75 1.70
N ILE A 980 14.83 -19.36 0.44
CA ILE A 980 16.11 -19.40 -0.28
C ILE A 980 17.16 -18.49 0.38
N ILE A 981 16.76 -17.28 0.75
CA ILE A 981 17.64 -16.32 1.42
C ILE A 981 18.10 -16.89 2.78
N ALA A 982 17.20 -17.48 3.56
CA ALA A 982 17.51 -18.07 4.85
C ALA A 982 18.51 -19.23 4.73
N TRP A 983 18.25 -20.19 3.83
CA TRP A 983 19.12 -21.35 3.63
C TRP A 983 20.48 -20.99 3.03
N TRP A 984 20.52 -20.09 2.04
CA TRP A 984 21.78 -19.58 1.51
C TRP A 984 22.60 -18.92 2.61
N THR A 985 21.98 -18.07 3.42
CA THR A 985 22.65 -17.38 4.53
C THR A 985 23.19 -18.38 5.55
N ALA A 986 22.38 -19.36 5.98
CA ALA A 986 22.79 -20.38 6.95
C ALA A 986 23.99 -21.20 6.46
N ILE A 987 23.98 -21.63 5.19
CA ILE A 987 25.05 -22.45 4.62
C ILE A 987 26.30 -21.60 4.36
N ALA A 988 26.18 -20.50 3.63
CA ALA A 988 27.33 -19.67 3.27
C ALA A 988 28.05 -19.10 4.50
N GLN A 989 27.30 -18.63 5.51
CA GLN A 989 27.89 -18.10 6.76
C GLN A 989 28.50 -19.18 7.64
N SER A 990 27.92 -20.39 7.70
CA SER A 990 28.52 -21.51 8.44
C SER A 990 29.89 -21.86 7.87
N PHE A 991 30.01 -21.99 6.54
CA PHE A 991 31.29 -22.28 5.90
C PHE A 991 32.29 -21.11 6.05
N GLY A 992 31.84 -19.87 5.88
CA GLY A 992 32.66 -18.69 6.14
C GLY A 992 33.24 -18.68 7.57
N SER A 993 32.42 -19.02 8.56
CA SER A 993 32.83 -19.07 9.97
C SER A 993 33.85 -20.18 10.25
N VAL A 994 33.71 -21.34 9.61
CA VAL A 994 34.61 -22.50 9.77
C VAL A 994 35.99 -22.25 9.15
N PHE A 995 36.02 -21.69 7.94
CA PHE A 995 37.24 -21.61 7.15
C PHE A 995 37.97 -20.27 7.22
N ALA A 996 37.36 -19.21 7.72
CA ALA A 996 38.04 -17.91 7.77
C ALA A 996 38.91 -17.75 9.02
N GLY A 997 38.29 -17.62 10.20
CA GLY A 997 39.00 -17.25 11.43
C GLY A 997 40.11 -18.24 11.83
N PRO A 998 39.81 -19.54 11.95
CA PRO A 998 40.81 -20.54 12.32
C PRO A 998 41.97 -20.66 11.32
N VAL A 999 41.70 -20.50 10.02
CA VAL A 999 42.74 -20.59 8.98
C VAL A 999 43.64 -19.36 9.00
N VAL A 1000 43.07 -18.15 9.16
CA VAL A 1000 43.87 -16.92 9.38
C VAL A 1000 44.77 -17.09 10.59
N GLY A 1001 44.21 -17.54 11.72
CA GLY A 1001 44.98 -17.74 12.94
C GLY A 1001 46.05 -18.83 12.83
N TYR A 1002 45.76 -19.95 12.17
CA TYR A 1002 46.72 -21.03 11.93
C TYR A 1002 47.88 -20.59 11.03
N ILE A 1003 47.60 -19.90 9.92
CA ILE A 1003 48.65 -19.39 9.03
C ILE A 1003 49.49 -18.33 9.75
N CYS A 1004 48.83 -17.40 10.45
CA CYS A 1004 49.49 -16.30 11.14
C CYS A 1004 50.43 -16.79 12.25
N VAL A 1005 49.94 -17.65 13.16
CA VAL A 1005 50.71 -18.14 14.32
C VAL A 1005 51.58 -19.35 13.96
N GLY A 1006 50.99 -20.35 13.30
CA GLY A 1006 51.62 -21.65 13.06
C GLY A 1006 52.60 -21.70 11.89
N VAL A 1007 52.44 -20.82 10.89
CA VAL A 1007 53.28 -20.81 9.68
C VAL A 1007 54.18 -19.58 9.61
N LEU A 1008 53.63 -18.39 9.91
CA LEU A 1008 54.33 -17.12 9.73
C LEU A 1008 55.00 -16.59 11.00
N GLY A 1009 54.75 -17.20 12.17
CA GLY A 1009 55.49 -16.92 13.40
C GLY A 1009 55.04 -15.67 14.16
N TYR A 1010 53.74 -15.36 14.16
CA TYR A 1010 53.17 -14.28 14.99
C TYR A 1010 53.48 -14.47 16.48
N GLN A 1011 53.99 -13.42 17.13
CA GLN A 1011 54.39 -13.43 18.55
C GLN A 1011 53.47 -12.54 19.40
N PRO A 1012 52.57 -13.12 20.23
CA PRO A 1012 51.63 -12.33 21.01
C PRO A 1012 52.32 -11.46 22.07
N GLY A 1013 51.86 -10.21 22.22
CA GLY A 1013 52.29 -9.32 23.33
C GLY A 1013 53.75 -8.81 23.30
N ALA A 1014 54.55 -9.13 22.28
CA ALA A 1014 55.92 -8.63 22.15
C ALA A 1014 55.95 -7.25 21.46
N GLU A 1015 56.15 -6.16 22.22
CA GLU A 1015 56.12 -4.79 21.67
C GLU A 1015 57.15 -4.53 20.55
N GLY A 1016 58.29 -5.23 20.58
CA GLY A 1016 59.31 -5.16 19.52
C GLY A 1016 58.94 -5.86 18.21
N SER A 1017 57.87 -6.67 18.20
CA SER A 1017 57.46 -7.51 17.07
C SER A 1017 56.19 -7.01 16.36
N ARG A 1018 55.57 -5.88 16.78
CA ARG A 1018 54.27 -5.40 16.23
C ARG A 1018 54.25 -5.29 14.70
N ARG A 1019 55.33 -4.81 14.07
CA ARG A 1019 55.40 -4.69 12.61
C ARG A 1019 55.51 -6.05 11.90
N ALA A 1020 56.26 -6.99 12.49
CA ALA A 1020 56.36 -8.37 11.99
C ALA A 1020 55.03 -9.13 12.18
N ASN A 1021 54.31 -8.84 13.27
CA ASN A 1021 52.96 -9.33 13.53
C ASN A 1021 51.97 -8.77 12.50
N ALA A 1022 52.03 -7.47 12.18
CA ALA A 1022 51.22 -6.86 11.11
C ALA A 1022 51.48 -7.54 9.75
N GLU A 1023 52.74 -7.83 9.40
CA GLU A 1023 53.09 -8.52 8.16
C GLU A 1023 52.59 -9.96 8.13
N SER A 1024 52.69 -10.68 9.25
CA SER A 1024 52.20 -12.06 9.39
C SER A 1024 50.67 -12.12 9.27
N LEU A 1025 49.97 -11.25 9.99
CA LEU A 1025 48.51 -11.17 9.98
C LEU A 1025 47.99 -10.68 8.62
N GLY A 1026 48.62 -9.65 8.05
CA GLY A 1026 48.29 -9.14 6.72
C GLY A 1026 48.50 -10.18 5.62
N THR A 1027 49.57 -10.99 5.70
CA THR A 1027 49.81 -12.09 4.76
C THR A 1027 48.78 -13.21 4.90
N ALA A 1028 48.45 -13.62 6.13
CA ALA A 1028 47.42 -14.61 6.39
C ALA A 1028 46.05 -14.15 5.86
N MET A 1029 45.66 -12.90 6.14
CA MET A 1029 44.44 -12.30 5.61
C MET A 1029 44.46 -12.20 4.08
N ALA A 1030 45.59 -11.87 3.46
CA ALA A 1030 45.71 -11.79 2.00
C ALA A 1030 45.48 -13.15 1.33
N ILE A 1031 46.02 -14.24 1.91
CA ILE A 1031 45.79 -15.61 1.40
C ILE A 1031 44.32 -15.99 1.53
N CYS A 1032 43.72 -15.73 2.70
CA CYS A 1032 42.32 -16.02 3.01
C CYS A 1032 41.31 -15.10 2.31
N THR A 1033 41.77 -14.06 1.60
CA THR A 1033 40.91 -13.15 0.82
C THR A 1033 41.09 -13.36 -0.68
N MET A 1034 42.32 -13.35 -1.19
CA MET A 1034 42.61 -13.40 -2.63
C MET A 1034 42.25 -14.74 -3.26
N LEU A 1035 42.65 -15.88 -2.66
CA LEU A 1035 42.36 -17.20 -3.24
C LEU A 1035 40.85 -17.48 -3.29
N PRO A 1036 40.08 -17.28 -2.19
CA PRO A 1036 38.63 -17.46 -2.25
C PRO A 1036 37.95 -16.53 -3.27
N TRP A 1037 38.37 -15.25 -3.39
CA TRP A 1037 37.77 -14.36 -4.38
C TRP A 1037 38.07 -14.73 -5.83
N ILE A 1038 39.23 -15.32 -6.13
CA ILE A 1038 39.51 -15.88 -7.47
C ILE A 1038 38.55 -17.04 -7.78
N VAL A 1039 38.30 -17.92 -6.81
CA VAL A 1039 37.33 -19.01 -6.98
C VAL A 1039 35.91 -18.47 -7.09
N CYS A 1040 35.57 -17.42 -6.33
CA CYS A 1040 34.28 -16.73 -6.41
C CYS A 1040 34.05 -16.10 -7.79
N PHE A 1041 35.09 -15.48 -8.38
CA PHE A 1041 35.07 -15.00 -9.76
C PHE A 1041 34.77 -16.13 -10.76
N GLY A 1042 35.38 -17.30 -10.56
CA GLY A 1042 35.06 -18.51 -11.34
C GLY A 1042 33.60 -18.94 -11.20
N CYS A 1043 33.02 -18.85 -10.00
CA CYS A 1043 31.61 -19.17 -9.75
C CYS A 1043 30.67 -18.21 -10.47
N TYR A 1044 30.93 -16.89 -10.43
CA TYR A 1044 30.16 -15.91 -11.21
C TYR A 1044 30.37 -16.09 -12.72
N SER A 1045 31.53 -16.60 -13.15
CA SER A 1045 31.76 -16.94 -14.57
C SER A 1045 30.86 -18.08 -15.03
N ALA A 1046 30.60 -19.07 -14.18
CA ALA A 1046 29.69 -20.17 -14.48
C ALA A 1046 28.22 -19.72 -14.62
N ILE A 1047 27.83 -18.61 -13.98
CA ILE A 1047 26.48 -18.03 -14.08
C ILE A 1047 26.16 -17.59 -15.51
N HIS A 1048 27.16 -17.09 -16.26
CA HIS A 1048 26.95 -16.75 -17.68
C HIS A 1048 26.46 -17.95 -18.51
N ALA A 1049 26.82 -19.17 -18.13
CA ALA A 1049 26.39 -20.39 -18.81
C ALA A 1049 25.08 -20.97 -18.25
N THR A 1050 24.85 -20.89 -16.94
CA THR A 1050 23.72 -21.57 -16.27
C THR A 1050 22.45 -20.73 -16.22
N TYR A 1051 22.57 -19.42 -16.01
CA TYR A 1051 21.43 -18.53 -15.78
C TYR A 1051 20.47 -18.38 -16.97
N PRO A 1052 20.93 -18.31 -18.23
CA PRO A 1052 20.00 -18.23 -19.37
C PRO A 1052 18.99 -19.39 -19.43
N SER A 1053 19.45 -20.62 -19.17
CA SER A 1053 18.60 -21.81 -19.19
C SER A 1053 17.59 -21.79 -18.04
N ASP A 1054 18.03 -21.45 -16.84
CA ASP A 1054 17.18 -21.45 -15.64
C ASP A 1054 16.13 -20.31 -15.69
N ARG A 1055 16.49 -19.14 -16.23
CA ARG A 1055 15.56 -18.02 -16.43
C ARG A 1055 14.45 -18.38 -17.42
N HIS A 1056 14.81 -18.99 -18.55
CA HIS A 1056 13.80 -19.45 -19.52
C HIS A 1056 12.88 -20.53 -18.94
N HIS A 1057 13.38 -21.39 -18.05
CA HIS A 1057 12.56 -22.37 -17.35
C HIS A 1057 11.57 -21.69 -16.38
N ALA A 1058 12.05 -20.71 -15.60
CA ALA A 1058 11.21 -19.94 -14.68
C ALA A 1058 10.11 -19.14 -15.41
N ASP A 1059 10.43 -18.52 -16.55
CA ASP A 1059 9.47 -17.76 -17.38
C ASP A 1059 8.36 -18.66 -17.97
N ARG A 1060 8.67 -19.92 -18.32
CA ARG A 1060 7.67 -20.89 -18.81
C ARG A 1060 6.70 -21.32 -17.71
N ILE A 1061 7.20 -21.45 -16.47
CA ILE A 1061 6.37 -21.76 -15.30
C ILE A 1061 5.44 -20.59 -14.98
N SER A 1062 5.93 -19.35 -15.01
CA SER A 1062 5.14 -18.16 -14.72
C SER A 1062 4.06 -17.87 -15.77
N MET A 1063 4.30 -18.19 -17.04
CA MET A 1063 3.32 -18.07 -18.13
C MET A 1063 2.29 -19.23 -18.20
N GLY A 1064 2.32 -20.19 -17.27
CA GLY A 1064 1.38 -21.33 -17.25
C GLY A 1064 1.57 -22.33 -18.40
N LEU A 1065 2.60 -22.14 -19.25
CA LEU A 1065 2.93 -22.98 -20.40
C LEU A 1065 3.63 -24.30 -19.98
N GLY A 1066 4.01 -24.43 -18.71
CA GLY A 1066 4.65 -25.62 -18.15
C GLY A 1066 3.72 -26.75 -17.69
N ALA A 1067 2.39 -26.57 -17.74
CA ALA A 1067 1.44 -27.55 -17.20
C ALA A 1067 1.31 -28.88 -18.00
N LYS A 1068 2.22 -29.16 -18.95
CA LYS A 1068 2.25 -30.39 -19.74
C LYS A 1068 3.65 -31.02 -19.90
N ALA A 1069 4.49 -30.93 -18.87
CA ALA A 1069 5.60 -31.87 -18.72
C ALA A 1069 5.32 -32.78 -17.51
N ALA A 1070 5.37 -34.08 -17.78
CA ALA A 1070 5.04 -35.26 -16.96
C ALA A 1070 5.41 -35.21 -15.46
N PRO A 1071 4.76 -36.04 -14.61
CA PRO A 1071 5.14 -36.22 -13.22
C PRO A 1071 6.59 -36.69 -13.15
N LEU A 1072 7.40 -36.03 -12.32
CA LEU A 1072 8.70 -36.52 -11.90
C LEU A 1072 8.47 -37.77 -11.03
N GLU A 1073 8.53 -38.93 -11.66
CA GLU A 1073 8.85 -40.19 -11.00
C GLU A 1073 10.35 -40.23 -10.62
N SER A 1074 10.59 -40.76 -9.41
CA SER A 1074 11.86 -41.04 -8.70
C SER A 1074 12.69 -39.87 -8.16
#